data_AF-A0A261G4Y8-F1
#
_entry.id   AF-A0A261G4Y8-F1
#
_cell.length_a   1.000
_cell.length_b   1.000
_cell.length_c   1.000
_cell.angle_alpha   90.00
_cell.angle_beta   90.00
_cell.angle_gamma   90.00
#
_symmetry.space_group_name_H-M   'P 1'
#
loop_
_entity.id
_entity.type
_entity.pdbx_description
1 polymer ?
#
loop_
_entity_poly.entity_id
_entity_poly.type
_entity_poly.pdbx_seq_one_letter_code
_entity_poly.pdbx_strand_id
1 'polypeptide(L)'
;MSALTSVSGFPRIGQNRELKKIIEAYWKSAASLDDVRATAKELRARHWKLQAAAGVNLIPSNDFSYYDQMLDTAILLNVIPQRYRRLAFENPEETLFAMARGYQGERGDVTALPMKKWFTTNYHYLVPEIEPSTEIKLNGTKPFDEFNEAKALGIDTKPVLIGPYTFLKLARNDDAEEITIDKGLVNAIAAVYAQIITKFAELGAAWVQIDEPYLVLDKEPGDVELFKTLYTKILPARDGKVKVLLNTYFGHIADVYDTVNLLGFDGIGLDLNEGKDENLAAVQQYGVNSATTIFAGVVNGRNIWRNNYAVSLGLIDALKQVTDNVAVSTASSLLHVPFSTEGETALDPAVLKHFAFAVEKVGELVEIAELANTDDDQRKASAALAANQALFDGTRVTADPKVAERIAALKPEDFVRQPARAERQKQQREALGLPLLPTTTIGSFPQTKEIRAERARLRKGEITRDEYDTFIKAQIDACIKHQEEIGLDVLVHGEFERNDMVEYFGQNLNGFLFTKNAWVQSYGTRCVKPPIVWGDVSRAKPITVEWSSYAQSRTDHVMKGMLTGPVTILNWSWPREDITHEQQTEQLALAIRDEVLDLEAAGIRVIQIDEAALREKLPLRKSDWHKKYLDWAIPAFRLVHSAVKPTTQIHTHMCYSEFNDIIRDIDAMDADVISFEASRGDLVVLDAIHDAHFETEAGPGVYDIHSPRIPSEAEIEDRIYQILDKMDAAKVWINPDCGLKTRGNAETWPSLEHLVAAAKAVRAKLAE
;
A
#
# COMPACT_ATOMS: atom_id res chain seq x y z
N MET A 1 6.96 4.65 -38.78
CA MET A 1 6.25 3.73 -37.87
C MET A 1 6.25 4.39 -36.50
N SER A 2 5.15 4.35 -35.75
CA SER A 2 5.08 4.87 -34.38
C SER A 2 6.08 4.14 -33.47
N ALA A 3 6.46 4.76 -32.35
CA ALA A 3 7.37 4.12 -31.41
C ALA A 3 6.68 2.90 -30.80
N LEU A 4 7.45 1.86 -30.46
CA LEU A 4 6.91 0.68 -29.80
C LEU A 4 6.27 1.08 -28.48
N THR A 5 5.03 0.67 -28.24
CA THR A 5 4.30 0.92 -26.98
C THR A 5 4.29 -0.31 -26.08
N SER A 6 4.41 -0.09 -24.77
CA SER A 6 4.41 -1.17 -23.77
C SER A 6 3.65 -0.80 -22.51
N VAL A 7 2.68 -1.63 -22.13
CA VAL A 7 2.02 -1.58 -20.82
C VAL A 7 2.68 -2.61 -19.91
N SER A 8 3.05 -2.19 -18.70
CA SER A 8 3.78 -3.04 -17.74
C SER A 8 2.87 -4.04 -17.02
N GLY A 9 1.57 -3.74 -16.90
CA GLY A 9 0.52 -4.55 -16.28
C GLY A 9 -0.79 -3.77 -16.21
N PHE A 10 -1.94 -4.43 -16.04
CA PHE A 10 -3.27 -3.80 -16.07
C PHE A 10 -4.12 -4.11 -14.81
N PRO A 11 -5.03 -3.22 -14.37
CA PRO A 11 -5.89 -3.50 -13.21
C PRO A 11 -6.77 -4.74 -13.43
N ARG A 12 -6.58 -5.75 -12.58
CA ARG A 12 -7.24 -7.06 -12.71
C ARG A 12 -8.61 -7.17 -12.05
N ILE A 13 -8.97 -6.26 -11.13
CA ILE A 13 -10.19 -6.42 -10.33
C ILE A 13 -11.48 -6.25 -11.17
N GLY A 14 -11.36 -5.61 -12.34
CA GLY A 14 -12.47 -5.28 -13.24
C GLY A 14 -13.12 -3.93 -12.92
N GLN A 15 -13.74 -3.32 -13.92
CA GLN A 15 -14.40 -2.00 -13.82
C GLN A 15 -15.40 -1.93 -12.66
N ASN A 16 -16.10 -3.03 -12.37
CA ASN A 16 -17.13 -3.11 -11.34
C ASN A 16 -16.74 -4.05 -10.19
N ARG A 17 -15.43 -4.31 -10.03
CA ARG A 17 -14.85 -5.24 -9.05
C ARG A 17 -15.42 -6.66 -9.18
N GLU A 18 -15.62 -7.13 -10.41
CA GLU A 18 -16.16 -8.46 -10.72
C GLU A 18 -15.33 -9.56 -10.07
N LEU A 19 -14.00 -9.45 -10.10
CA LEU A 19 -13.09 -10.43 -9.50
C LEU A 19 -13.26 -10.52 -7.98
N LYS A 20 -13.39 -9.37 -7.31
CA LYS A 20 -13.68 -9.32 -5.87
C LYS A 20 -14.97 -10.07 -5.54
N LYS A 21 -16.04 -9.75 -6.27
CA LYS A 21 -17.38 -10.28 -6.00
C LYS A 21 -17.41 -11.79 -6.15
N ILE A 22 -16.81 -12.33 -7.21
CA ILE A 22 -16.87 -13.77 -7.47
C ILE A 22 -16.00 -14.58 -6.48
N ILE A 23 -14.80 -14.11 -6.16
CA ILE A 23 -13.92 -14.78 -5.19
C ILE A 23 -14.54 -14.75 -3.79
N GLU A 24 -15.11 -13.63 -3.36
CA GLU A 24 -15.79 -13.57 -2.06
C GLU A 24 -17.06 -14.41 -2.01
N ALA A 25 -17.78 -14.55 -3.13
CA ALA A 25 -18.91 -15.47 -3.22
C ALA A 25 -18.44 -16.92 -3.06
N TYR A 26 -17.33 -17.30 -3.70
CA TYR A 26 -16.72 -18.61 -3.56
C TYR A 26 -16.33 -18.92 -2.10
N TRP A 27 -15.62 -18.01 -1.42
CA TRP A 27 -15.24 -18.21 -0.01
C TRP A 27 -16.42 -18.29 0.97
N LYS A 28 -17.60 -17.78 0.56
CA LYS A 28 -18.85 -17.86 1.32
C LYS A 28 -19.73 -19.02 0.85
N SER A 29 -19.21 -19.91 0.01
CA SER A 29 -19.92 -21.05 -0.59
C SER A 29 -21.17 -20.65 -1.39
N ALA A 30 -21.20 -19.42 -1.92
CA ALA A 30 -22.28 -18.87 -2.75
C ALA A 30 -21.96 -18.91 -4.26
N ALA A 31 -20.76 -19.34 -4.64
CA ALA A 31 -20.34 -19.59 -6.01
C ALA A 31 -19.37 -20.79 -6.05
N SER A 32 -19.20 -21.41 -7.22
CA SER A 32 -18.25 -22.50 -7.44
C SER A 32 -16.88 -21.98 -7.87
N LEU A 33 -15.85 -22.83 -7.78
CA LEU A 33 -14.52 -22.50 -8.31
C LEU A 33 -14.53 -22.31 -9.84
N ASP A 34 -15.41 -23.03 -10.56
CA ASP A 34 -15.55 -22.87 -12.00
C ASP A 34 -16.14 -21.50 -12.37
N ASP A 35 -17.03 -20.94 -11.55
CA ASP A 35 -17.53 -19.57 -11.75
C ASP A 35 -16.41 -18.54 -11.58
N VAL A 36 -15.48 -18.76 -10.63
CA VAL A 36 -14.28 -17.93 -10.44
C VAL A 36 -13.38 -17.99 -11.68
N ARG A 37 -13.08 -19.21 -12.17
CA ARG A 37 -12.26 -19.43 -13.37
C ARG A 37 -12.89 -18.78 -14.61
N ALA A 38 -14.20 -18.93 -14.80
CA ALA A 38 -14.93 -18.34 -15.92
C ALA A 38 -14.90 -16.81 -15.89
N THR A 39 -15.18 -16.21 -14.73
CA THR A 39 -15.17 -14.74 -14.56
C THR A 39 -13.77 -14.17 -14.82
N ALA A 40 -12.73 -14.83 -14.31
CA ALA A 40 -11.35 -14.39 -14.53
C ALA A 40 -10.92 -14.47 -15.98
N LYS A 41 -11.27 -15.56 -16.69
CA LYS A 41 -11.05 -15.70 -18.12
C LYS A 41 -11.75 -14.61 -18.93
N GLU A 42 -12.98 -14.28 -18.57
CA GLU A 42 -13.72 -13.18 -19.21
C GLU A 42 -13.01 -11.84 -19.00
N LEU A 43 -12.57 -11.55 -17.77
CA LEU A 43 -11.84 -10.32 -17.44
C LEU A 43 -10.53 -10.19 -18.22
N ARG A 44 -9.70 -11.24 -18.25
CA ARG A 44 -8.45 -11.24 -19.03
C ARG A 44 -8.72 -10.95 -20.50
N ALA A 45 -9.65 -11.68 -21.12
CA ALA A 45 -10.03 -11.49 -22.51
C ALA A 45 -10.51 -10.06 -22.80
N ARG A 46 -11.29 -9.48 -21.90
CA ARG A 46 -11.78 -8.09 -22.00
C ARG A 46 -10.64 -7.08 -21.92
N HIS A 47 -9.74 -7.25 -20.96
CA HIS A 47 -8.61 -6.33 -20.75
C HIS A 47 -7.61 -6.38 -21.91
N TRP A 48 -7.32 -7.56 -22.47
CA TRP A 48 -6.47 -7.67 -23.66
C TRP A 48 -7.11 -7.03 -24.89
N LYS A 49 -8.40 -7.29 -25.14
CA LYS A 49 -9.13 -6.68 -26.27
C LYS A 49 -9.17 -5.17 -26.17
N LEU A 50 -9.34 -4.62 -24.96
CA LEU A 50 -9.32 -3.17 -24.74
C LEU A 50 -7.98 -2.55 -25.13
N GLN A 51 -6.88 -3.12 -24.67
CA GLN A 51 -5.53 -2.62 -24.98
C GLN A 51 -5.18 -2.80 -26.47
N ALA A 52 -5.58 -3.93 -27.06
CA ALA A 52 -5.41 -4.17 -28.49
C ALA A 52 -6.21 -3.19 -29.34
N ALA A 53 -7.46 -2.89 -28.96
CA ALA A 53 -8.30 -1.92 -29.65
C ALA A 53 -7.74 -0.48 -29.56
N ALA A 54 -7.02 -0.16 -28.48
CA ALA A 54 -6.33 1.11 -28.33
C ALA A 54 -5.04 1.20 -29.17
N GLY A 55 -4.53 0.09 -29.70
CA GLY A 55 -3.31 0.07 -30.53
C GLY A 55 -2.01 -0.20 -29.77
N VAL A 56 -2.08 -0.72 -28.54
CA VAL A 56 -0.88 -1.10 -27.76
C VAL A 56 -0.13 -2.25 -28.45
N ASN A 57 1.18 -2.13 -28.60
CA ASN A 57 2.01 -3.16 -29.25
C ASN A 57 2.38 -4.29 -28.29
N LEU A 58 2.87 -3.98 -27.09
CA LEU A 58 3.22 -4.96 -26.07
C LEU A 58 2.19 -4.98 -24.93
N ILE A 59 1.19 -5.84 -25.08
CA ILE A 59 0.09 -6.04 -24.11
C ILE A 59 0.53 -7.08 -23.08
N PRO A 60 0.40 -6.82 -21.75
CA PRO A 60 0.82 -7.76 -20.73
C PRO A 60 -0.09 -9.00 -20.66
N SER A 61 0.51 -10.15 -20.39
CA SER A 61 -0.17 -11.34 -19.84
C SER A 61 0.58 -11.83 -18.60
N ASN A 62 -0.01 -12.74 -17.83
CA ASN A 62 0.48 -13.14 -16.50
C ASN A 62 0.45 -12.04 -15.42
N ASP A 63 0.02 -10.83 -15.76
CA ASP A 63 -0.28 -9.75 -14.82
C ASP A 63 -1.58 -9.98 -14.03
N PHE A 64 -2.49 -10.81 -14.57
CA PHE A 64 -3.68 -11.24 -13.84
C PHE A 64 -3.33 -12.17 -12.67
N SER A 65 -4.07 -12.10 -11.57
CA SER A 65 -3.99 -13.05 -10.44
C SER A 65 -5.32 -13.11 -9.72
N TYR A 66 -5.61 -14.24 -9.07
CA TYR A 66 -6.72 -14.32 -8.12
C TYR A 66 -6.45 -13.56 -6.82
N TYR A 67 -5.18 -13.37 -6.45
CA TYR A 67 -4.83 -12.74 -5.19
C TYR A 67 -3.59 -11.85 -5.27
N ASP A 68 -2.44 -12.41 -5.65
CA ASP A 68 -1.15 -11.73 -5.68
C ASP A 68 -0.16 -12.38 -6.68
N GLN A 69 0.57 -11.56 -7.45
CA GLN A 69 1.53 -12.04 -8.46
C GLN A 69 2.81 -12.62 -7.84
N MET A 70 3.23 -12.13 -6.65
CA MET A 70 4.38 -12.69 -5.96
C MET A 70 4.06 -14.09 -5.43
N LEU A 71 2.86 -14.29 -4.88
CA LEU A 71 2.33 -15.62 -4.56
C LEU A 71 2.26 -16.53 -5.79
N ASP A 72 1.76 -16.04 -6.93
CA ASP A 72 1.72 -16.83 -8.17
C ASP A 72 3.12 -17.26 -8.61
N THR A 73 4.11 -16.38 -8.43
CA THR A 73 5.54 -16.67 -8.71
C THR A 73 6.09 -17.71 -7.75
N ALA A 74 5.79 -17.60 -6.44
CA ALA A 74 6.19 -18.60 -5.45
C ALA A 74 5.66 -19.99 -5.80
N ILE A 75 4.38 -20.09 -6.16
CA ILE A 75 3.75 -21.35 -6.60
C ILE A 75 4.41 -21.87 -7.87
N LEU A 76 4.68 -21.02 -8.86
CA LEU A 76 5.36 -21.36 -10.12
C LEU A 76 6.75 -21.96 -9.89
N LEU A 77 7.46 -21.51 -8.85
CA LEU A 77 8.79 -21.98 -8.46
C LEU A 77 8.77 -23.16 -7.46
N ASN A 78 7.58 -23.69 -7.15
CA ASN A 78 7.35 -24.72 -6.13
C ASN A 78 7.72 -24.29 -4.70
N VAL A 79 7.69 -22.99 -4.42
CA VAL A 79 7.87 -22.41 -3.09
C VAL A 79 6.51 -22.40 -2.37
N ILE A 80 6.14 -23.57 -1.86
CA ILE A 80 4.88 -23.81 -1.12
C ILE A 80 5.25 -24.48 0.20
N PRO A 81 5.15 -23.80 1.36
CA PRO A 81 5.52 -24.39 2.64
C PRO A 81 4.79 -25.70 2.95
N GLN A 82 5.45 -26.61 3.66
CA GLN A 82 4.95 -27.96 3.91
C GLN A 82 3.61 -27.96 4.65
N ARG A 83 3.36 -26.96 5.51
CA ARG A 83 2.08 -26.79 6.22
C ARG A 83 0.89 -26.66 5.27
N TYR A 84 1.04 -26.01 4.12
CA TYR A 84 -0.03 -25.91 3.13
C TYR A 84 -0.14 -27.16 2.26
N ARG A 85 0.99 -27.79 1.93
CA ARG A 85 1.00 -29.06 1.18
C ARG A 85 0.23 -30.16 1.93
N ARG A 86 0.33 -30.20 3.25
CA ARG A 86 -0.36 -31.18 4.12
C ARG A 86 -1.89 -31.08 4.07
N LEU A 87 -2.45 -29.94 3.67
CA LEU A 87 -3.91 -29.77 3.51
C LEU A 87 -4.45 -30.60 2.32
N ALA A 88 -3.56 -30.97 1.39
CA ALA A 88 -3.84 -31.88 0.27
C ALA A 88 -5.11 -31.51 -0.52
N PHE A 89 -5.28 -30.22 -0.82
CA PHE A 89 -6.38 -29.75 -1.67
C PHE A 89 -6.27 -30.34 -3.07
N GLU A 90 -7.42 -30.67 -3.65
CA GLU A 90 -7.50 -31.20 -5.01
C GLU A 90 -7.28 -30.10 -6.05
N ASN A 91 -7.79 -28.89 -5.77
CA ASN A 91 -7.63 -27.73 -6.63
C ASN A 91 -6.43 -26.88 -6.18
N PRO A 92 -5.48 -26.55 -7.07
CA PRO A 92 -4.36 -25.66 -6.75
C PRO A 92 -4.78 -24.29 -6.22
N GLU A 93 -5.92 -23.76 -6.67
CA GLU A 93 -6.46 -22.48 -6.20
C GLU A 93 -6.82 -22.48 -4.70
N GLU A 94 -7.19 -23.62 -4.13
CA GLU A 94 -7.47 -23.72 -2.70
C GLU A 94 -6.18 -23.62 -1.88
N THR A 95 -5.09 -24.24 -2.35
CA THR A 95 -3.76 -24.05 -1.76
C THR A 95 -3.31 -22.59 -1.84
N LEU A 96 -3.52 -21.93 -3.00
CA LEU A 96 -3.27 -20.51 -3.18
C LEU A 96 -4.05 -19.68 -2.15
N PHE A 97 -5.35 -19.93 -1.98
CA PHE A 97 -6.16 -19.19 -1.02
C PHE A 97 -5.79 -19.48 0.44
N ALA A 98 -5.39 -20.72 0.77
CA ALA A 98 -4.91 -21.08 2.10
C ALA A 98 -3.60 -20.36 2.44
N MET A 99 -2.64 -20.30 1.50
CA MET A 99 -1.43 -19.49 1.66
C MET A 99 -1.75 -18.01 1.86
N ALA A 100 -2.75 -17.50 1.15
CA ALA A 100 -3.09 -16.09 1.17
C ALA A 100 -3.87 -15.61 2.40
N ARG A 101 -4.68 -16.48 3.01
CA ARG A 101 -5.65 -16.09 4.05
C ARG A 101 -5.71 -17.02 5.26
N GLY A 102 -4.88 -18.06 5.30
CA GLY A 102 -4.96 -19.13 6.27
C GLY A 102 -6.13 -20.07 5.97
N TYR A 103 -6.20 -21.15 6.73
CA TYR A 103 -7.27 -22.13 6.64
C TYR A 103 -7.50 -22.76 8.02
N GLN A 104 -8.76 -22.85 8.42
CA GLN A 104 -9.18 -23.57 9.63
C GLN A 104 -10.41 -24.42 9.28
N GLY A 105 -10.30 -25.75 9.37
CA GLY A 105 -11.37 -26.67 9.01
C GLY A 105 -10.97 -28.13 9.14
N GLU A 106 -11.72 -29.03 8.50
CA GLU A 106 -11.52 -30.49 8.61
C GLU A 106 -10.13 -30.95 8.15
N ARG A 107 -9.46 -30.18 7.28
CA ARG A 107 -8.13 -30.49 6.75
C ARG A 107 -6.98 -29.99 7.62
N GLY A 108 -7.27 -29.24 8.69
CA GLY A 108 -6.28 -28.70 9.62
C GLY A 108 -6.47 -27.21 9.94
N ASP A 109 -5.47 -26.65 10.60
CA ASP A 109 -5.40 -25.25 11.01
C ASP A 109 -4.01 -24.69 10.64
N VAL A 110 -3.98 -23.70 9.74
CA VAL A 110 -2.75 -23.02 9.31
C VAL A 110 -2.98 -21.51 9.21
N THR A 111 -1.97 -20.76 9.62
CA THR A 111 -1.93 -19.30 9.44
C THR A 111 -1.70 -18.92 7.98
N ALA A 112 -2.01 -17.67 7.63
CA ALA A 112 -1.67 -17.10 6.32
C ALA A 112 -0.16 -16.79 6.23
N LEU A 113 0.37 -16.66 5.01
CA LEU A 113 1.69 -16.07 4.80
C LEU A 113 1.72 -14.61 5.27
N PRO A 114 2.90 -14.13 5.73
CA PRO A 114 3.10 -12.71 6.00
C PRO A 114 2.80 -11.86 4.75
N MET A 115 2.27 -10.67 4.97
CA MET A 115 1.92 -9.74 3.90
C MET A 115 2.69 -8.43 4.12
N LYS A 116 3.39 -7.96 3.09
CA LYS A 116 4.17 -6.70 3.12
C LYS A 116 3.75 -5.78 1.99
N LYS A 117 3.97 -4.47 2.17
CA LYS A 117 3.75 -3.47 1.11
C LYS A 117 4.68 -3.77 -0.07
N TRP A 118 4.14 -3.63 -1.28
CA TRP A 118 4.93 -3.69 -2.51
C TRP A 118 5.60 -2.34 -2.71
N PHE A 119 6.85 -2.24 -2.22
CA PHE A 119 7.65 -1.02 -2.26
C PHE A 119 6.88 0.18 -1.67
N THR A 120 6.81 1.30 -2.38
CA THR A 120 6.15 2.55 -1.93
C THR A 120 4.69 2.67 -2.40
N THR A 121 4.00 1.53 -2.54
CA THR A 121 2.59 1.48 -2.97
C THR A 121 1.68 0.99 -1.85
N ASN A 122 0.38 1.29 -1.96
CA ASN A 122 -0.63 0.70 -1.07
C ASN A 122 -1.06 -0.73 -1.49
N TYR A 123 -0.40 -1.30 -2.50
CA TYR A 123 -0.54 -2.70 -2.86
C TYR A 123 0.32 -3.55 -1.93
N HIS A 124 -0.14 -4.74 -1.58
CA HIS A 124 0.60 -5.67 -0.73
C HIS A 124 0.82 -6.99 -1.47
N TYR A 125 1.99 -7.58 -1.22
CA TYR A 125 2.35 -8.89 -1.70
C TYR A 125 2.46 -9.88 -0.53
N LEU A 126 2.33 -11.17 -0.82
CA LEU A 126 2.56 -12.23 0.14
C LEU A 126 4.02 -12.66 0.09
N VAL A 127 4.67 -12.62 1.24
CA VAL A 127 6.11 -12.92 1.38
C VAL A 127 6.32 -14.41 1.08
N PRO A 128 7.10 -14.78 0.05
CA PRO A 128 7.44 -16.17 -0.20
C PRO A 128 8.28 -16.73 0.93
N GLU A 129 7.96 -17.94 1.37
CA GLU A 129 8.69 -18.63 2.42
C GLU A 129 9.39 -19.86 1.84
N ILE A 130 10.72 -19.87 1.90
CA ILE A 130 11.57 -20.96 1.39
C ILE A 130 12.10 -21.75 2.58
N GLU A 131 11.48 -22.89 2.85
CA GLU A 131 11.97 -23.86 3.82
C GLU A 131 13.24 -24.57 3.29
N PRO A 132 14.15 -25.07 4.16
CA PRO A 132 15.30 -25.88 3.74
C PRO A 132 14.92 -27.12 2.91
N SER A 133 13.71 -27.63 3.08
CA SER A 133 13.18 -28.79 2.34
C SER A 133 12.60 -28.44 0.96
N THR A 134 12.54 -27.15 0.60
CA THR A 134 11.91 -26.68 -0.64
C THR A 134 12.71 -27.10 -1.87
N GLU A 135 12.09 -27.91 -2.72
CA GLU A 135 12.63 -28.25 -4.03
C GLU A 135 12.22 -27.18 -5.06
N ILE A 136 13.17 -26.37 -5.51
CA ILE A 136 12.92 -25.39 -6.59
C ILE A 136 12.76 -26.10 -7.93
N LYS A 137 11.58 -26.00 -8.52
CA LYS A 137 11.25 -26.53 -9.85
C LYS A 137 10.07 -25.80 -10.47
N LEU A 138 9.93 -25.91 -11.80
CA LEU A 138 8.76 -25.38 -12.49
C LEU A 138 7.50 -26.14 -12.06
N ASN A 139 6.61 -25.49 -11.33
CA ASN A 139 5.39 -26.05 -10.77
C ASN A 139 4.17 -25.21 -11.18
N GLY A 140 3.56 -25.58 -12.31
CA GLY A 140 2.35 -24.94 -12.83
C GLY A 140 2.50 -24.42 -14.25
N THR A 141 1.38 -23.99 -14.82
CA THR A 141 1.28 -23.61 -16.23
C THR A 141 0.69 -22.22 -16.47
N LYS A 142 0.25 -21.51 -15.43
CA LYS A 142 -0.48 -20.23 -15.51
C LYS A 142 0.10 -19.23 -16.53
N PRO A 143 1.40 -18.87 -16.51
CA PRO A 143 1.92 -17.87 -17.45
C PRO A 143 1.80 -18.31 -18.92
N PHE A 144 1.94 -19.61 -19.17
CA PHE A 144 1.85 -20.19 -20.50
C PHE A 144 0.39 -20.34 -20.96
N ASP A 145 -0.50 -20.72 -20.04
CA ASP A 145 -1.92 -20.87 -20.31
C ASP A 145 -2.56 -19.52 -20.65
N GLU A 146 -2.23 -18.47 -19.89
CA GLU A 146 -2.73 -17.12 -20.15
C GLU A 146 -2.16 -16.53 -21.45
N PHE A 147 -0.88 -16.79 -21.77
CA PHE A 147 -0.31 -16.41 -23.07
C PHE A 147 -1.05 -17.10 -24.23
N ASN A 148 -1.29 -18.40 -24.13
CA ASN A 148 -2.02 -19.15 -25.16
C ASN A 148 -3.50 -18.75 -25.25
N GLU A 149 -4.12 -18.40 -24.12
CA GLU A 149 -5.49 -17.88 -24.07
C GLU A 149 -5.61 -16.56 -24.87
N ALA A 150 -4.67 -15.63 -24.68
CA ALA A 150 -4.64 -14.39 -25.46
C ALA A 150 -4.33 -14.65 -26.94
N LYS A 151 -3.37 -15.53 -27.22
CA LYS A 151 -3.00 -15.92 -28.59
C LYS A 151 -4.17 -16.54 -29.37
N ALA A 152 -5.00 -17.33 -28.70
CA ALA A 152 -6.23 -17.90 -29.27
C ALA A 152 -7.27 -16.81 -29.65
N LEU A 153 -7.18 -15.61 -29.08
CA LEU A 153 -7.97 -14.43 -29.46
C LEU A 153 -7.30 -13.59 -30.56
N GLY A 154 -6.17 -14.03 -31.10
CA GLY A 154 -5.38 -13.28 -32.09
C GLY A 154 -4.55 -12.14 -31.48
N ILE A 155 -4.30 -12.18 -30.17
CA ILE A 155 -3.56 -11.14 -29.45
C ILE A 155 -2.24 -11.73 -28.97
N ASP A 156 -1.12 -11.31 -29.57
CA ASP A 156 0.20 -11.64 -29.07
C ASP A 156 0.51 -10.76 -27.85
N THR A 157 0.68 -11.40 -26.70
CA THR A 157 0.99 -10.74 -25.43
C THR A 157 2.47 -10.84 -25.11
N LYS A 158 2.93 -9.97 -24.24
CA LYS A 158 4.23 -10.02 -23.56
C LYS A 158 4.00 -10.53 -22.14
N PRO A 159 4.35 -11.78 -21.81
CA PRO A 159 4.23 -12.29 -20.45
C PRO A 159 5.08 -11.49 -19.47
N VAL A 160 4.53 -11.25 -18.27
CA VAL A 160 5.19 -10.51 -17.18
C VAL A 160 5.50 -11.46 -16.04
N LEU A 161 6.75 -11.45 -15.57
CA LEU A 161 7.23 -12.26 -14.45
C LEU A 161 7.88 -11.36 -13.41
N ILE A 162 7.68 -11.66 -12.12
CA ILE A 162 8.60 -11.14 -11.10
C ILE A 162 9.97 -11.75 -11.36
N GLY A 163 11.03 -10.95 -11.28
CA GLY A 163 12.38 -11.39 -11.56
C GLY A 163 13.02 -12.19 -10.43
N PRO A 164 13.97 -13.09 -10.75
CA PRO A 164 14.61 -13.96 -9.78
C PRO A 164 15.39 -13.20 -8.69
N TYR A 165 15.97 -12.04 -9.00
CA TYR A 165 16.72 -11.27 -8.01
C TYR A 165 15.75 -10.65 -6.99
N THR A 166 14.71 -9.97 -7.46
CA THR A 166 13.63 -9.43 -6.62
C THR A 166 12.94 -10.53 -5.83
N PHE A 167 12.67 -11.68 -6.45
CA PHE A 167 12.06 -12.83 -5.77
C PHE A 167 12.91 -13.29 -4.58
N LEU A 168 14.22 -13.50 -4.79
CA LEU A 168 15.12 -13.95 -3.75
C LEU A 168 15.31 -12.91 -2.63
N LYS A 169 15.41 -11.62 -2.98
CA LYS A 169 15.58 -10.55 -1.97
C LYS A 169 14.33 -10.34 -1.10
N LEU A 170 13.15 -10.64 -1.63
CA LEU A 170 11.88 -10.51 -0.92
C LEU A 170 11.40 -11.81 -0.24
N ALA A 171 12.03 -12.95 -0.52
CA ALA A 171 11.73 -14.22 0.15
C ALA A 171 12.30 -14.25 1.58
N ARG A 172 11.70 -15.09 2.43
CA ARG A 172 12.11 -15.33 3.82
C ARG A 172 12.21 -16.83 4.11
N ASN A 173 12.94 -17.21 5.17
CA ASN A 173 12.91 -18.58 5.69
C ASN A 173 11.64 -18.82 6.52
N ASP A 174 11.49 -20.03 7.06
CA ASP A 174 10.40 -20.43 7.95
C ASP A 174 10.36 -19.69 9.28
N ASP A 175 11.49 -19.10 9.70
CA ASP A 175 11.62 -18.20 10.84
C ASP A 175 11.41 -16.71 10.47
N ALA A 176 10.87 -16.43 9.27
CA ALA A 176 10.62 -15.09 8.72
C ALA A 176 11.86 -14.17 8.57
N GLU A 177 13.06 -14.74 8.60
CA GLU A 177 14.35 -14.08 8.41
C GLU A 177 14.81 -14.05 6.95
N GLU A 178 15.81 -13.23 6.63
CA GLU A 178 16.44 -13.22 5.32
C GLU A 178 17.04 -14.60 4.98
N ILE A 179 16.72 -15.10 3.79
CA ILE A 179 17.25 -16.40 3.33
C ILE A 179 18.75 -16.34 3.08
N THR A 180 19.44 -17.44 3.36
CA THR A 180 20.81 -17.63 2.86
C THR A 180 20.77 -17.95 1.37
N ILE A 181 21.30 -17.04 0.55
CA ILE A 181 21.35 -17.20 -0.91
C ILE A 181 22.68 -17.87 -1.29
N ASP A 182 22.69 -19.20 -1.32
CA ASP A 182 23.86 -19.98 -1.74
C ASP A 182 23.90 -20.25 -3.26
N LYS A 183 25.02 -20.82 -3.73
CA LYS A 183 25.20 -21.16 -5.15
C LYS A 183 24.19 -22.19 -5.67
N GLY A 184 23.74 -23.11 -4.82
CA GLY A 184 22.77 -24.15 -5.17
C GLY A 184 21.41 -23.53 -5.47
N LEU A 185 20.92 -22.66 -4.57
CA LEU A 185 19.66 -21.95 -4.74
C LEU A 185 19.68 -21.04 -5.98
N VAL A 186 20.76 -20.27 -6.16
CA VAL A 186 20.94 -19.42 -7.35
C VAL A 186 20.89 -20.22 -8.64
N ASN A 187 21.57 -21.37 -8.69
CA ASN A 187 21.56 -22.25 -9.86
C ASN A 187 20.16 -22.83 -10.11
N ALA A 188 19.45 -23.26 -9.08
CA ALA A 188 18.13 -23.87 -9.20
C ALA A 188 17.09 -22.85 -9.70
N ILE A 189 17.08 -21.65 -9.12
CA ILE A 189 16.21 -20.55 -9.56
C ILE A 189 16.54 -20.16 -11.00
N ALA A 190 17.81 -19.91 -11.32
CA ALA A 190 18.20 -19.55 -12.68
C ALA A 190 17.82 -20.63 -13.70
N ALA A 191 17.94 -21.91 -13.35
CA ALA A 191 17.53 -23.02 -14.22
C ALA A 191 16.03 -23.02 -14.50
N VAL A 192 15.18 -22.76 -13.49
CA VAL A 192 13.73 -22.67 -13.70
C VAL A 192 13.35 -21.46 -14.55
N TYR A 193 13.95 -20.29 -14.33
CA TYR A 193 13.71 -19.13 -15.18
C TYR A 193 14.18 -19.37 -16.62
N ALA A 194 15.34 -20.03 -16.83
CA ALA A 194 15.79 -20.44 -18.17
C ALA A 194 14.79 -21.39 -18.84
N GLN A 195 14.21 -22.34 -18.10
CA GLN A 195 13.14 -23.21 -18.62
C GLN A 195 11.88 -22.41 -19.00
N ILE A 196 11.49 -21.42 -18.19
CA ILE A 196 10.34 -20.55 -18.49
C ILE A 196 10.59 -19.76 -19.79
N ILE A 197 11.76 -19.15 -19.95
CA ILE A 197 12.13 -18.40 -21.16
C ILE A 197 12.15 -19.32 -22.39
N THR A 198 12.74 -20.50 -22.27
CA THR A 198 12.76 -21.50 -23.35
C THR A 198 11.34 -21.87 -23.79
N LYS A 199 10.45 -22.11 -22.81
CA LYS A 199 9.05 -22.46 -23.10
C LYS A 199 8.30 -21.31 -23.77
N PHE A 200 8.54 -20.06 -23.39
CA PHE A 200 7.96 -18.92 -24.11
C PHE A 200 8.50 -18.76 -25.53
N ALA A 201 9.79 -19.05 -25.75
CA ALA A 201 10.35 -19.10 -27.09
C ALA A 201 9.68 -20.19 -27.96
N GLU A 202 9.42 -21.38 -27.39
CA GLU A 202 8.70 -22.47 -28.06
C GLU A 202 7.24 -22.12 -28.39
N LEU A 203 6.56 -21.40 -27.48
CA LEU A 203 5.20 -20.90 -27.70
C LEU A 203 5.15 -19.73 -28.68
N GLY A 204 6.29 -19.17 -29.05
CA GLY A 204 6.43 -18.07 -30.00
C GLY A 204 6.10 -16.70 -29.41
N ALA A 205 6.36 -16.47 -28.12
CA ALA A 205 6.29 -15.14 -27.54
C ALA A 205 7.40 -14.25 -28.13
N ALA A 206 7.05 -13.04 -28.56
CA ALA A 206 8.04 -12.09 -29.10
C ALA A 206 8.89 -11.45 -27.98
N TRP A 207 8.26 -11.17 -26.84
CA TRP A 207 8.88 -10.54 -25.68
C TRP A 207 8.44 -11.24 -24.40
N VAL A 208 9.35 -11.30 -23.42
CA VAL A 208 9.04 -11.58 -22.02
C VAL A 208 9.56 -10.42 -21.18
N GLN A 209 8.71 -9.89 -20.30
CA GLN A 209 9.09 -8.90 -19.30
C GLN A 209 9.47 -9.60 -17.99
N ILE A 210 10.60 -9.20 -17.42
CA ILE A 210 11.05 -9.62 -16.10
C ILE A 210 11.19 -8.37 -15.24
N ASP A 211 10.36 -8.28 -14.22
CA ASP A 211 10.29 -7.15 -13.29
C ASP A 211 11.37 -7.30 -12.21
N GLU A 212 12.32 -6.37 -12.18
CA GLU A 212 13.36 -6.31 -11.15
C GLU A 212 13.33 -4.98 -10.36
N PRO A 213 12.20 -4.63 -9.72
CA PRO A 213 12.09 -3.38 -8.97
C PRO A 213 13.00 -3.33 -7.74
N TYR A 214 13.52 -4.46 -7.23
CA TYR A 214 14.48 -4.42 -6.13
C TYR A 214 15.79 -3.71 -6.49
N LEU A 215 16.09 -3.55 -7.79
CA LEU A 215 17.24 -2.79 -8.27
C LEU A 215 17.20 -1.30 -7.91
N VAL A 216 16.03 -0.74 -7.60
CA VAL A 216 15.92 0.70 -7.27
C VAL A 216 16.26 1.02 -5.81
N LEU A 217 16.39 0.01 -4.95
CA LEU A 217 16.83 0.17 -3.56
C LEU A 217 18.35 0.34 -3.49
N ASP A 218 18.86 0.75 -2.33
CA ASP A 218 20.29 0.66 -2.02
C ASP A 218 20.79 -0.79 -2.13
N LYS A 219 22.02 -0.95 -2.63
CA LYS A 219 22.63 -2.27 -2.90
C LYS A 219 23.56 -2.66 -1.77
N GLU A 220 23.37 -3.87 -1.25
CA GLU A 220 24.24 -4.44 -0.22
C GLU A 220 25.44 -5.18 -0.86
N PRO A 221 26.53 -5.43 -0.10
CA PRO A 221 27.66 -6.20 -0.60
C PRO A 221 27.24 -7.54 -1.20
N GLY A 222 27.57 -7.76 -2.47
CA GLY A 222 27.23 -9.00 -3.21
C GLY A 222 25.94 -8.94 -4.03
N ASP A 223 25.07 -7.94 -3.84
CA ASP A 223 23.81 -7.82 -4.57
C ASP A 223 23.99 -7.76 -6.09
N VAL A 224 24.93 -6.92 -6.55
CA VAL A 224 25.23 -6.77 -7.98
C VAL A 224 25.79 -8.08 -8.57
N GLU A 225 26.58 -8.82 -7.81
CA GLU A 225 27.14 -10.09 -8.27
C GLU A 225 26.10 -11.22 -8.30
N LEU A 226 25.17 -11.24 -7.34
CA LEU A 226 24.00 -12.11 -7.35
C LEU A 226 23.17 -11.88 -8.60
N PHE A 227 22.83 -10.61 -8.88
CA PHE A 227 22.08 -10.22 -10.07
C PHE A 227 22.78 -10.69 -11.36
N LYS A 228 24.08 -10.37 -11.51
CA LYS A 228 24.88 -10.82 -12.67
C LYS A 228 24.89 -12.35 -12.82
N THR A 229 25.06 -13.08 -11.72
CA THR A 229 25.15 -14.54 -11.72
C THR A 229 23.84 -15.18 -12.20
N LEU A 230 22.70 -14.66 -11.74
CA LEU A 230 21.37 -15.11 -12.17
C LEU A 230 21.20 -14.88 -13.69
N TYR A 231 21.41 -13.65 -14.15
CA TYR A 231 21.09 -13.30 -15.54
C TYR A 231 22.07 -13.82 -16.57
N THR A 232 23.34 -14.01 -16.21
CA THR A 232 24.32 -14.69 -17.08
C THR A 232 23.89 -16.14 -17.39
N LYS A 233 23.13 -16.77 -16.50
CA LYS A 233 22.59 -18.13 -16.69
C LYS A 233 21.24 -18.13 -17.41
N ILE A 234 20.43 -17.10 -17.21
CA ILE A 234 19.05 -17.03 -17.75
C ILE A 234 19.02 -16.53 -19.19
N LEU A 235 19.72 -15.42 -19.49
CA LEU A 235 19.63 -14.75 -20.79
C LEU A 235 20.00 -15.63 -21.99
N PRO A 236 20.96 -16.58 -21.91
CA PRO A 236 21.24 -17.48 -23.03
C PRO A 236 20.05 -18.34 -23.47
N ALA A 237 19.08 -18.61 -22.57
CA ALA A 237 17.91 -19.44 -22.86
C ALA A 237 16.95 -18.83 -23.88
N ARG A 238 17.09 -17.52 -24.17
CA ARG A 238 16.26 -16.85 -25.18
C ARG A 238 16.56 -17.31 -26.61
N ASP A 239 17.77 -17.82 -26.86
CA ASP A 239 18.25 -18.41 -28.12
C ASP A 239 17.91 -17.57 -29.37
N GLY A 240 17.85 -16.24 -29.23
CA GLY A 240 17.44 -15.31 -30.29
C GLY A 240 15.97 -15.43 -30.76
N LYS A 241 15.16 -16.27 -30.13
CA LYS A 241 13.76 -16.56 -30.49
C LYS A 241 12.76 -15.70 -29.72
N VAL A 242 13.13 -15.25 -28.53
CA VAL A 242 12.33 -14.35 -27.68
C VAL A 242 13.22 -13.24 -27.17
N LYS A 243 12.69 -12.03 -27.03
CA LYS A 243 13.39 -10.89 -26.44
C LYS A 243 13.08 -10.79 -24.95
N VAL A 244 14.08 -10.41 -24.14
CA VAL A 244 13.91 -10.24 -22.70
C VAL A 244 14.00 -8.75 -22.34
N LEU A 245 12.91 -8.23 -21.78
CA LEU A 245 12.82 -6.88 -21.21
C LEU A 245 13.05 -6.96 -19.70
N LEU A 246 14.14 -6.35 -19.21
CA LEU A 246 14.29 -6.06 -17.79
C LEU A 246 13.51 -4.78 -17.47
N ASN A 247 12.51 -4.84 -16.60
CA ASN A 247 11.69 -3.69 -16.27
C ASN A 247 11.91 -3.26 -14.81
N THR A 248 12.17 -1.97 -14.60
CA THR A 248 12.43 -1.38 -13.27
C THR A 248 11.50 -0.20 -13.05
N TYR A 249 11.08 0.00 -11.79
CA TYR A 249 10.10 1.04 -11.46
C TYR A 249 10.16 1.49 -10.00
N PHE A 250 9.52 2.64 -9.73
CA PHE A 250 9.44 3.33 -8.43
C PHE A 250 10.71 4.07 -8.02
N GLY A 251 11.64 4.29 -8.96
CA GLY A 251 12.90 4.95 -8.68
C GLY A 251 13.92 4.76 -9.80
N HIS A 252 15.19 5.02 -9.48
CA HIS A 252 16.30 4.92 -10.43
C HIS A 252 17.22 3.74 -10.14
N ILE A 253 17.91 3.30 -11.20
CA ILE A 253 18.94 2.25 -11.15
C ILE A 253 20.33 2.78 -11.50
N ALA A 254 20.56 4.09 -11.40
CA ALA A 254 21.78 4.76 -11.85
C ALA A 254 23.10 4.11 -11.35
N ASP A 255 23.12 3.60 -10.13
CA ASP A 255 24.27 2.93 -9.48
C ASP A 255 24.57 1.53 -10.04
N VAL A 256 23.61 0.89 -10.71
CA VAL A 256 23.74 -0.45 -11.32
C VAL A 256 23.49 -0.46 -12.83
N TYR A 257 23.15 0.69 -13.42
CA TYR A 257 22.77 0.83 -14.83
C TYR A 257 23.84 0.30 -15.78
N ASP A 258 25.12 0.61 -15.55
CA ASP A 258 26.22 0.12 -16.39
C ASP A 258 26.28 -1.41 -16.42
N THR A 259 26.10 -2.06 -15.26
CA THR A 259 26.03 -3.52 -15.17
C THR A 259 24.84 -4.08 -15.95
N VAL A 260 23.66 -3.46 -15.80
CA VAL A 260 22.45 -3.85 -16.53
C VAL A 260 22.64 -3.71 -18.04
N ASN A 261 23.22 -2.60 -18.50
CA ASN A 261 23.50 -2.32 -19.90
C ASN A 261 24.47 -3.36 -20.50
N LEU A 262 25.51 -3.75 -19.75
CA LEU A 262 26.52 -4.72 -20.18
C LEU A 262 26.03 -6.17 -20.22
N LEU A 263 24.99 -6.54 -19.45
CA LEU A 263 24.42 -7.90 -19.46
C LEU A 263 23.69 -8.26 -20.77
N GLY A 264 23.36 -7.27 -21.59
CA GLY A 264 22.79 -7.50 -22.93
C GLY A 264 21.34 -7.97 -22.89
N PHE A 265 20.50 -7.36 -22.05
CA PHE A 265 19.05 -7.43 -22.18
C PHE A 265 18.59 -6.82 -23.51
N ASP A 266 17.55 -7.38 -24.12
CA ASP A 266 16.99 -6.86 -25.37
C ASP A 266 16.21 -5.57 -25.15
N GLY A 267 15.72 -5.36 -23.92
CA GLY A 267 15.11 -4.12 -23.48
C GLY A 267 15.41 -3.79 -22.02
N ILE A 268 15.51 -2.49 -21.71
CA ILE A 268 15.64 -1.97 -20.34
C ILE A 268 14.52 -0.95 -20.12
N GLY A 269 13.64 -1.22 -19.17
CA GLY A 269 12.58 -0.34 -18.71
C GLY A 269 13.04 0.55 -17.57
N LEU A 270 12.96 1.85 -17.77
CA LEU A 270 13.34 2.88 -16.81
C LEU A 270 12.13 3.72 -16.44
N ASP A 271 11.92 3.92 -15.14
CA ASP A 271 10.91 4.83 -14.63
C ASP A 271 11.41 6.28 -14.71
N LEU A 272 10.79 7.04 -15.62
CA LEU A 272 11.08 8.46 -15.85
C LEU A 272 10.01 9.38 -15.23
N ASN A 273 9.17 8.84 -14.35
CA ASN A 273 8.32 9.60 -13.44
C ASN A 273 9.03 9.73 -12.09
N GLU A 274 9.37 8.57 -11.52
CA GLU A 274 10.17 8.27 -10.32
C GLU A 274 11.60 8.77 -10.31
N GLY A 275 12.41 8.03 -11.06
CA GLY A 275 13.86 8.15 -11.10
C GLY A 275 14.34 8.96 -12.29
N LYS A 276 13.56 9.98 -12.70
CA LYS A 276 13.75 10.71 -13.96
C LYS A 276 15.18 11.19 -14.15
N ASP A 277 15.66 12.02 -13.24
CA ASP A 277 16.91 12.76 -13.42
C ASP A 277 18.12 11.80 -13.35
N GLU A 278 18.11 10.88 -12.39
CA GLU A 278 19.19 9.93 -12.19
C GLU A 278 19.25 8.85 -13.30
N ASN A 279 18.11 8.36 -13.78
CA ASN A 279 18.07 7.42 -14.91
C ASN A 279 18.54 8.08 -16.22
N LEU A 280 18.09 9.31 -16.51
CA LEU A 280 18.55 10.03 -17.70
C LEU A 280 20.06 10.30 -17.64
N ALA A 281 20.57 10.73 -16.48
CA ALA A 281 22.00 10.93 -16.29
C ALA A 281 22.80 9.65 -16.51
N ALA A 282 22.31 8.51 -16.01
CA ALA A 282 22.96 7.22 -16.21
C ALA A 282 22.99 6.80 -17.68
N VAL A 283 21.87 6.93 -18.41
CA VAL A 283 21.82 6.64 -19.85
C VAL A 283 22.77 7.55 -20.63
N GLN A 284 22.81 8.84 -20.30
CA GLN A 284 23.72 9.80 -20.96
C GLN A 284 25.20 9.48 -20.70
N GLN A 285 25.52 9.02 -19.48
CA GLN A 285 26.89 8.71 -19.07
C GLN A 285 27.41 7.41 -19.68
N TYR A 286 26.61 6.34 -19.64
CA TYR A 286 27.04 4.98 -19.99
C TYR A 286 26.56 4.53 -21.37
N GLY A 287 25.71 5.32 -22.03
CA GLY A 287 25.13 5.00 -23.34
C GLY A 287 24.14 3.84 -23.28
N VAL A 288 23.82 3.30 -24.45
CA VAL A 288 22.91 2.15 -24.63
C VAL A 288 23.53 1.18 -25.64
N ASN A 289 23.50 -0.12 -25.35
CA ASN A 289 23.94 -1.12 -26.31
C ASN A 289 23.08 -1.08 -27.58
N SER A 290 23.71 -1.16 -28.76
CA SER A 290 23.06 -1.06 -30.08
C SER A 290 21.89 -2.04 -30.31
N ALA A 291 21.87 -3.20 -29.63
CA ALA A 291 20.80 -4.18 -29.74
C ALA A 291 19.69 -3.99 -28.69
N THR A 292 19.88 -3.08 -27.74
CA THR A 292 18.98 -2.85 -26.60
C THR A 292 18.02 -1.70 -26.89
N THR A 293 16.75 -1.90 -26.55
CA THR A 293 15.71 -0.86 -26.58
C THR A 293 15.48 -0.28 -25.19
N ILE A 294 15.51 1.04 -25.04
CA ILE A 294 15.10 1.70 -23.79
C ILE A 294 13.59 1.87 -23.81
N PHE A 295 12.91 1.29 -22.82
CA PHE A 295 11.49 1.49 -22.58
C PHE A 295 11.31 2.67 -21.63
N ALA A 296 10.97 3.83 -22.20
CA ALA A 296 10.80 5.10 -21.51
C ALA A 296 9.47 5.10 -20.72
N GLY A 297 9.55 4.85 -19.43
CA GLY A 297 8.42 4.86 -18.51
C GLY A 297 7.92 6.27 -18.21
N VAL A 298 7.13 6.85 -19.12
CA VAL A 298 6.67 8.25 -19.06
C VAL A 298 5.20 8.41 -18.68
N VAL A 299 4.39 7.35 -18.83
CA VAL A 299 2.98 7.37 -18.39
C VAL A 299 2.88 6.89 -16.95
N ASN A 300 2.48 7.78 -16.04
CA ASN A 300 2.44 7.52 -14.60
C ASN A 300 1.47 6.37 -14.26
N GLY A 301 1.99 5.28 -13.70
CA GLY A 301 1.21 4.13 -13.23
C GLY A 301 0.73 4.23 -11.78
N ARG A 302 1.04 5.31 -11.06
CA ARG A 302 0.79 5.50 -9.62
C ARG A 302 0.02 6.77 -9.26
N ASN A 303 -0.41 7.57 -10.23
CA ASN A 303 -1.27 8.73 -10.01
C ASN A 303 -2.27 8.90 -11.15
N ILE A 304 -3.37 9.59 -10.88
CA ILE A 304 -4.55 9.66 -11.76
C ILE A 304 -4.59 10.89 -12.67
N TRP A 305 -3.61 11.79 -12.59
CA TRP A 305 -3.60 12.98 -13.41
C TRP A 305 -3.34 12.64 -14.88
N ARG A 306 -3.91 13.47 -15.76
CA ARG A 306 -3.57 13.46 -17.19
C ARG A 306 -2.08 13.65 -17.38
N ASN A 307 -1.50 12.88 -18.29
CA ASN A 307 -0.08 13.01 -18.60
C ASN A 307 0.18 14.33 -19.34
N ASN A 308 1.23 15.06 -18.94
CA ASN A 308 1.70 16.22 -19.70
C ASN A 308 2.58 15.75 -20.86
N TYR A 309 2.02 15.77 -22.07
CA TYR A 309 2.69 15.20 -23.25
C TYR A 309 3.97 15.96 -23.59
N ALA A 310 4.00 17.28 -23.39
CA ALA A 310 5.21 18.06 -23.66
C ALA A 310 6.38 17.63 -22.76
N VAL A 311 6.11 17.34 -21.48
CA VAL A 311 7.12 16.80 -20.56
C VAL A 311 7.57 15.42 -21.02
N SER A 312 6.64 14.49 -21.26
CA SER A 312 6.95 13.12 -21.69
C SER A 312 7.73 13.07 -23.00
N LEU A 313 7.36 13.87 -23.99
CA LEU A 313 8.06 13.98 -25.27
C LEU A 313 9.48 14.52 -25.08
N GLY A 314 9.68 15.52 -24.21
CA GLY A 314 11.02 16.02 -23.89
C GLY A 314 11.93 14.95 -23.27
N LEU A 315 11.39 14.06 -22.43
CA LEU A 315 12.13 12.94 -21.86
C LEU A 315 12.52 11.90 -22.92
N ILE A 316 11.59 11.60 -23.83
CA ILE A 316 11.84 10.68 -24.94
C ILE A 316 12.88 11.26 -25.89
N ASP A 317 12.79 12.55 -26.22
CA ASP A 317 13.75 13.23 -27.10
C ASP A 317 15.15 13.27 -26.47
N ALA A 318 15.25 13.41 -25.14
CA ALA A 318 16.52 13.31 -24.42
C ALA A 318 17.16 11.92 -24.55
N LEU A 319 16.37 10.84 -24.41
CA LEU A 319 16.85 9.48 -24.68
C LEU A 319 17.27 9.29 -26.14
N LYS A 320 16.54 9.89 -27.09
CA LYS A 320 16.85 9.83 -28.52
C LYS A 320 18.14 10.53 -28.91
N GLN A 321 18.66 11.44 -28.08
CA GLN A 321 20.02 11.98 -28.28
C GLN A 321 21.11 10.93 -28.02
N VAL A 322 20.79 9.84 -27.31
CA VAL A 322 21.73 8.77 -26.96
C VAL A 322 21.51 7.52 -27.82
N THR A 323 20.26 7.16 -28.14
CA THR A 323 19.92 5.97 -28.93
C THR A 323 18.64 6.14 -29.74
N ASP A 324 18.61 5.59 -30.96
CA ASP A 324 17.38 5.54 -31.78
C ASP A 324 16.38 4.47 -31.28
N ASN A 325 16.82 3.52 -30.46
CA ASN A 325 16.00 2.41 -29.98
C ASN A 325 15.23 2.79 -28.71
N VAL A 326 14.21 3.64 -28.85
CA VAL A 326 13.34 4.06 -27.74
C VAL A 326 11.90 3.59 -27.95
N ALA A 327 11.38 2.88 -26.94
CA ALA A 327 9.98 2.51 -26.81
C ALA A 327 9.30 3.41 -25.76
N VAL A 328 8.01 3.66 -25.89
CA VAL A 328 7.22 4.40 -24.89
C VAL A 328 6.51 3.39 -24.01
N SER A 329 6.60 3.56 -22.69
CA SER A 329 5.96 2.66 -21.74
C SER A 329 5.25 3.38 -20.59
N THR A 330 4.37 2.63 -19.93
CA THR A 330 3.92 2.98 -18.59
C THR A 330 5.07 2.84 -17.60
N ALA A 331 5.26 3.84 -16.73
CA ALA A 331 6.34 3.89 -15.74
C ALA A 331 6.34 2.71 -14.77
N SER A 332 5.18 2.15 -14.49
CA SER A 332 4.98 0.93 -13.71
C SER A 332 3.68 0.25 -14.17
N SER A 333 3.30 -0.86 -13.53
CA SER A 333 2.00 -1.49 -13.76
C SER A 333 0.86 -0.51 -13.49
N LEU A 334 -0.17 -0.51 -14.34
CA LEU A 334 -1.39 0.26 -14.11
C LEU A 334 -2.27 -0.35 -13.00
N LEU A 335 -1.86 -1.46 -12.38
CA LEU A 335 -2.49 -2.04 -11.19
C LEU A 335 -2.76 -0.99 -10.09
N HIS A 336 -1.90 0.02 -9.99
CA HIS A 336 -1.95 1.02 -8.93
C HIS A 336 -2.82 2.23 -9.24
N VAL A 337 -3.54 2.25 -10.37
CA VAL A 337 -4.53 3.28 -10.70
C VAL A 337 -5.92 2.65 -10.93
N PRO A 338 -7.00 3.43 -10.85
CA PRO A 338 -8.34 2.91 -11.08
C PRO A 338 -8.54 2.46 -12.53
N PHE A 339 -9.66 1.77 -12.80
CA PHE A 339 -9.90 1.17 -14.11
C PHE A 339 -10.15 2.18 -15.23
N SER A 340 -11.21 3.00 -15.12
CA SER A 340 -11.56 4.01 -16.14
C SER A 340 -12.35 5.15 -15.49
N THR A 341 -12.19 6.35 -16.02
CA THR A 341 -13.03 7.53 -15.69
C THR A 341 -14.47 7.38 -16.19
N GLU A 342 -14.76 6.40 -17.05
CA GLU A 342 -16.12 6.06 -17.45
C GLU A 342 -16.98 5.68 -16.23
N GLY A 343 -18.12 6.36 -16.08
CA GLY A 343 -19.06 6.16 -14.98
C GLY A 343 -18.84 7.08 -13.77
N GLU A 344 -17.83 7.95 -13.80
CA GLU A 344 -17.59 8.99 -12.78
C GLU A 344 -18.53 10.20 -12.92
N THR A 345 -19.84 9.93 -12.89
CA THR A 345 -20.90 10.94 -13.12
C THR A 345 -21.10 11.95 -11.99
N ALA A 346 -20.36 11.81 -10.88
CA ALA A 346 -20.44 12.70 -9.72
C ALA A 346 -19.48 13.89 -9.81
N LEU A 347 -18.53 13.86 -10.75
CA LEU A 347 -17.55 14.92 -10.97
C LEU A 347 -17.97 15.75 -12.19
N ASP A 348 -17.76 17.07 -12.11
CA ASP A 348 -18.01 17.97 -13.24
C ASP A 348 -17.10 17.60 -14.43
N PRO A 349 -17.58 17.56 -15.68
CA PRO A 349 -16.74 17.29 -16.85
C PRO A 349 -15.50 18.19 -16.96
N ALA A 350 -15.58 19.45 -16.53
CA ALA A 350 -14.46 20.38 -16.50
C ALA A 350 -13.37 19.99 -15.49
N VAL A 351 -13.72 19.21 -14.47
CA VAL A 351 -12.76 18.60 -13.53
C VAL A 351 -12.27 17.26 -14.07
N LEU A 352 -13.20 16.40 -14.52
CA LEU A 352 -12.91 15.04 -14.98
C LEU A 352 -11.89 15.00 -16.13
N LYS A 353 -11.88 16.01 -17.01
CA LYS A 353 -10.89 16.13 -18.10
C LYS A 353 -9.44 16.17 -17.64
N HIS A 354 -9.15 16.49 -16.36
CA HIS A 354 -7.80 16.50 -15.79
C HIS A 354 -7.35 15.13 -15.27
N PHE A 355 -8.20 14.11 -15.32
CA PHE A 355 -7.90 12.75 -14.88
C PHE A 355 -7.73 11.77 -16.05
N ALA A 356 -6.85 10.81 -15.88
CA ALA A 356 -6.70 9.60 -16.68
C ALA A 356 -6.49 8.40 -15.77
N PHE A 357 -7.42 7.44 -15.82
CA PHE A 357 -7.28 6.16 -15.13
C PHE A 357 -6.65 5.14 -16.11
N ALA A 358 -6.63 3.83 -15.81
CA ALA A 358 -5.88 2.86 -16.61
C ALA A 358 -6.27 2.84 -18.09
N VAL A 359 -7.57 2.85 -18.42
CA VAL A 359 -8.06 2.89 -19.81
C VAL A 359 -7.62 4.16 -20.53
N GLU A 360 -7.73 5.32 -19.88
CA GLU A 360 -7.34 6.58 -20.49
C GLU A 360 -5.82 6.69 -20.65
N LYS A 361 -5.04 6.18 -19.69
CA LYS A 361 -3.57 6.11 -19.76
C LYS A 361 -3.06 5.22 -20.88
N VAL A 362 -3.80 4.16 -21.23
CA VAL A 362 -3.51 3.36 -22.43
C VAL A 362 -3.68 4.19 -23.71
N GLY A 363 -4.70 5.05 -23.77
CA GLY A 363 -4.84 6.02 -24.85
C GLY A 363 -3.68 7.03 -24.88
N GLU A 364 -3.32 7.59 -23.73
CA GLU A 364 -2.19 8.53 -23.61
C GLU A 364 -0.88 7.92 -24.08
N LEU A 365 -0.63 6.66 -23.74
CA LEU A 365 0.56 5.92 -24.15
C LEU A 365 0.71 5.89 -25.68
N VAL A 366 -0.39 5.60 -26.38
CA VAL A 366 -0.41 5.48 -27.84
C VAL A 366 -0.25 6.85 -28.50
N GLU A 367 -0.96 7.87 -28.02
CA GLU A 367 -0.84 9.25 -28.53
C GLU A 367 0.60 9.79 -28.36
N ILE A 368 1.22 9.57 -27.21
CA ILE A 368 2.61 9.96 -26.96
C ILE A 368 3.57 9.23 -27.91
N ALA A 369 3.38 7.93 -28.14
CA ALA A 369 4.23 7.13 -29.02
C ALA A 369 4.11 7.50 -30.51
N GLU A 370 2.92 7.92 -30.93
CA GLU A 370 2.71 8.51 -32.26
C GLU A 370 3.46 9.84 -32.39
N LEU A 371 3.25 10.76 -31.45
CA LEU A 371 3.89 12.07 -31.42
C LEU A 371 5.43 11.95 -31.35
N ALA A 372 5.96 11.02 -30.56
CA ALA A 372 7.39 10.83 -30.37
C ALA A 372 8.15 10.58 -31.69
N ASN A 373 7.51 10.01 -32.71
CA ASN A 373 8.14 9.70 -34.01
C ASN A 373 7.78 10.67 -35.14
N THR A 374 7.08 11.76 -34.83
CA THR A 374 6.80 12.84 -35.79
C THR A 374 7.84 13.96 -35.70
N ASP A 375 8.04 14.70 -36.80
CA ASP A 375 8.90 15.88 -36.81
C ASP A 375 8.27 17.06 -36.07
N ASP A 376 9.07 18.09 -35.76
CA ASP A 376 8.62 19.24 -34.95
C ASP A 376 7.43 19.99 -35.55
N ASP A 377 7.31 20.07 -36.87
CA ASP A 377 6.23 20.79 -37.53
C ASP A 377 4.92 19.99 -37.44
N GLN A 378 4.99 18.67 -37.61
CA GLN A 378 3.88 17.74 -37.40
C GLN A 378 3.43 17.71 -35.94
N ARG A 379 4.38 17.67 -34.98
CA ARG A 379 4.07 17.73 -33.54
C ARG A 379 3.31 19.02 -33.21
N LYS A 380 3.80 20.17 -33.67
CA LYS A 380 3.14 21.49 -33.46
C LYS A 380 1.76 21.58 -34.09
N ALA A 381 1.55 20.92 -35.23
CA ALA A 381 0.25 20.86 -35.89
C ALA A 381 -0.73 19.85 -35.27
N SER A 382 -0.28 19.03 -34.30
CA SER A 382 -1.12 17.99 -33.69
C SER A 382 -2.22 18.57 -32.81
N ALA A 383 -3.47 18.26 -33.15
CA ALA A 383 -4.63 18.60 -32.32
C ALA A 383 -4.60 17.90 -30.95
N ALA A 384 -4.07 16.68 -30.87
CA ALA A 384 -3.96 15.94 -29.61
C ALA A 384 -2.98 16.63 -28.65
N LEU A 385 -1.82 17.05 -29.14
CA LEU A 385 -0.84 17.79 -28.33
C LEU A 385 -1.41 19.15 -27.90
N ALA A 386 -2.04 19.89 -28.81
CA ALA A 386 -2.65 21.19 -28.49
C ALA A 386 -3.78 21.05 -27.44
N ALA A 387 -4.64 20.03 -27.55
CA ALA A 387 -5.69 19.76 -26.58
C ALA A 387 -5.13 19.36 -25.21
N ASN A 388 -4.06 18.56 -25.18
CA ASN A 388 -3.36 18.20 -23.95
C ASN A 388 -2.72 19.43 -23.29
N GLN A 389 -2.00 20.26 -24.07
CA GLN A 389 -1.37 21.49 -23.57
C GLN A 389 -2.38 22.46 -22.95
N ALA A 390 -3.56 22.60 -23.56
CA ALA A 390 -4.63 23.43 -23.01
C ALA A 390 -5.13 22.99 -21.61
N LEU A 391 -4.83 21.76 -21.15
CA LEU A 391 -5.13 21.32 -19.78
C LEU A 391 -4.13 21.84 -18.74
N PHE A 392 -2.93 22.24 -19.19
CA PHE A 392 -1.83 22.71 -18.34
C PHE A 392 -1.60 24.23 -18.47
N ASP A 393 -2.36 24.91 -19.32
CA ASP A 393 -2.35 26.37 -19.42
C ASP A 393 -3.05 26.99 -18.20
N GLY A 394 -2.29 27.74 -17.38
CA GLY A 394 -2.79 28.42 -16.19
C GLY A 394 -2.96 27.50 -14.97
N THR A 395 -3.78 27.92 -14.01
CA THR A 395 -4.05 27.12 -12.80
C THR A 395 -5.42 26.45 -12.89
N ARG A 396 -5.48 25.14 -12.59
CA ARG A 396 -6.75 24.40 -12.55
C ARG A 396 -7.59 24.69 -11.30
N VAL A 397 -6.98 25.24 -10.25
CA VAL A 397 -7.61 25.59 -8.97
C VAL A 397 -7.38 27.05 -8.60
N THR A 398 -8.32 27.60 -7.82
CA THR A 398 -8.19 28.92 -7.18
C THR A 398 -7.52 28.74 -5.83
N ALA A 399 -6.45 29.49 -5.57
CA ALA A 399 -5.76 29.44 -4.28
C ALA A 399 -6.62 30.01 -3.15
N ASP A 400 -6.52 29.43 -1.95
CA ASP A 400 -7.17 29.96 -0.75
C ASP A 400 -6.21 30.90 0.01
N PRO A 401 -6.43 32.23 -0.01
CA PRO A 401 -5.53 33.18 0.62
C PRO A 401 -5.43 32.98 2.14
N LYS A 402 -6.48 32.47 2.80
CA LYS A 402 -6.46 32.24 4.26
C LYS A 402 -5.57 31.08 4.62
N VAL A 403 -5.53 30.04 3.79
CA VAL A 403 -4.63 28.89 3.98
C VAL A 403 -3.18 29.36 3.82
N ALA A 404 -2.89 30.13 2.78
CA ALA A 404 -1.56 30.69 2.55
C ALA A 404 -1.10 31.60 3.71
N GLU A 405 -1.98 32.47 4.21
CA GLU A 405 -1.70 33.33 5.37
C GLU A 405 -1.40 32.52 6.64
N ARG A 406 -2.15 31.43 6.90
CA ARG A 406 -1.91 30.57 8.07
C ARG A 406 -0.56 29.86 7.98
N ILE A 407 -0.20 29.31 6.82
CA ILE A 407 1.11 28.67 6.62
C ILE A 407 2.23 29.68 6.82
N ALA A 408 2.11 30.87 6.23
CA ALA A 408 3.12 31.93 6.38
C ALA A 408 3.30 32.43 7.82
N ALA A 409 2.31 32.21 8.70
CA ALA A 409 2.36 32.61 10.10
C ALA A 409 2.98 31.56 11.04
N LEU A 410 3.26 30.34 10.56
CA LEU A 410 3.86 29.26 11.34
C LEU A 410 5.25 29.64 11.86
N LYS A 411 5.53 29.27 13.11
CA LYS A 411 6.83 29.49 13.76
C LYS A 411 7.41 28.17 14.27
N PRO A 412 8.73 28.08 14.54
CA PRO A 412 9.33 26.87 15.09
C PRO A 412 8.64 26.34 16.36
N GLU A 413 8.10 27.24 17.20
CA GLU A 413 7.41 26.86 18.43
C GLU A 413 6.07 26.14 18.19
N ASP A 414 5.45 26.32 17.02
CA ASP A 414 4.19 25.64 16.67
C ASP A 414 4.35 24.13 16.46
N PHE A 415 5.59 23.65 16.33
CA PHE A 415 5.97 22.26 16.09
C PHE A 415 6.55 21.56 17.34
N VAL A 416 6.52 22.23 18.50
CA VAL A 416 7.15 21.72 19.72
C VAL A 416 6.14 21.73 20.87
N ARG A 417 5.82 20.55 21.39
CA ARG A 417 4.97 20.40 22.57
C ARG A 417 5.73 20.76 23.85
N GLN A 418 5.06 21.43 24.78
CA GLN A 418 5.62 21.83 26.09
C GLN A 418 4.79 21.26 27.25
N PRO A 419 5.43 20.87 28.38
CA PRO A 419 6.87 20.75 28.60
C PRO A 419 7.47 19.57 27.81
N ALA A 420 8.70 19.14 28.11
CA ALA A 420 9.30 17.95 27.51
C ALA A 420 8.55 16.65 27.88
N ARG A 421 8.67 15.62 27.04
CA ARG A 421 7.90 14.36 27.15
C ARG A 421 7.95 13.70 28.51
N ALA A 422 9.13 13.55 29.09
CA ALA A 422 9.31 12.94 30.42
C ALA A 422 8.50 13.65 31.53
N GLU A 423 8.30 14.96 31.42
CA GLU A 423 7.49 15.71 32.39
C GLU A 423 5.99 15.58 32.11
N ARG A 424 5.59 15.54 30.83
CA ARG A 424 4.21 15.26 30.43
C ARG A 424 3.75 13.88 30.84
N GLN A 425 4.58 12.85 30.66
CA GLN A 425 4.27 11.47 31.05
C GLN A 425 3.89 11.38 32.53
N LYS A 426 4.57 12.12 33.42
CA LYS A 426 4.20 12.18 34.85
C LYS A 426 2.84 12.83 35.06
N GLN A 427 2.60 13.98 34.43
CA GLN A 427 1.32 14.70 34.53
C GLN A 427 0.16 13.90 33.94
N GLN A 428 0.39 13.15 32.86
CA GLN A 428 -0.59 12.26 32.24
C GLN A 428 -0.92 11.06 33.12
N ARG A 429 0.08 10.43 33.75
CA ARG A 429 -0.14 9.33 34.70
C ARG A 429 -1.02 9.77 35.87
N GLU A 430 -0.75 10.94 36.44
CA GLU A 430 -1.57 11.52 37.51
C GLU A 430 -2.98 11.86 37.02
N ALA A 431 -3.10 12.49 35.85
CA ALA A 431 -4.38 12.95 35.31
C ALA A 431 -5.30 11.82 34.82
N LEU A 432 -4.74 10.70 34.35
CA LEU A 432 -5.50 9.58 33.80
C LEU A 432 -5.74 8.45 34.81
N GLY A 433 -4.85 8.27 35.81
CA GLY A 433 -5.02 7.25 36.85
C GLY A 433 -5.03 5.81 36.34
N LEU A 434 -4.33 5.53 35.24
CA LEU A 434 -4.30 4.21 34.59
C LEU A 434 -3.44 3.21 35.38
N PRO A 435 -3.78 1.90 35.35
CA PRO A 435 -2.93 0.87 35.95
C PRO A 435 -1.67 0.62 35.13
N LEU A 436 -0.74 -0.15 35.68
CA LEU A 436 0.35 -0.75 34.91
C LEU A 436 -0.23 -1.68 33.83
N LEU A 437 0.41 -1.77 32.67
CA LEU A 437 -0.08 -2.54 31.51
C LEU A 437 -1.54 -2.18 31.14
N PRO A 438 -1.85 -0.89 30.89
CA PRO A 438 -3.19 -0.48 30.53
C PRO A 438 -3.61 -1.16 29.22
N THR A 439 -4.84 -1.66 29.21
CA THR A 439 -5.46 -2.33 28.07
C THR A 439 -6.30 -1.34 27.27
N THR A 440 -6.19 -1.42 25.94
CA THR A 440 -6.99 -0.61 25.03
C THR A 440 -7.17 -1.32 23.71
N THR A 441 -7.95 -0.72 22.81
CA THR A 441 -7.99 -1.12 21.40
C THR A 441 -7.60 0.05 20.52
N ILE A 442 -7.45 -0.22 19.22
CA ILE A 442 -6.89 0.75 18.27
C ILE A 442 -7.93 1.78 17.80
N GLY A 443 -9.23 1.44 17.75
CA GLY A 443 -10.27 2.36 17.29
C GLY A 443 -11.52 1.65 16.77
N SER A 444 -11.48 1.22 15.51
CA SER A 444 -12.65 0.62 14.86
C SER A 444 -13.08 -0.73 15.45
N PHE A 445 -14.40 -0.93 15.54
CA PHE A 445 -15.04 -2.22 15.85
C PHE A 445 -15.74 -2.82 14.60
N PRO A 446 -16.19 -4.10 14.63
CA PRO A 446 -16.78 -4.79 13.48
C PRO A 446 -17.83 -3.97 12.72
N GLN A 447 -17.57 -3.71 11.43
CA GLN A 447 -18.53 -3.06 10.54
C GLN A 447 -19.56 -4.08 10.03
N THR A 448 -20.61 -4.29 10.84
CA THR A 448 -21.65 -5.30 10.58
C THR A 448 -22.42 -5.04 9.29
N LYS A 449 -23.16 -6.06 8.83
CA LYS A 449 -24.09 -5.89 7.68
C LYS A 449 -25.13 -4.81 7.96
N GLU A 450 -25.60 -4.72 9.20
CA GLU A 450 -26.60 -3.74 9.64
C GLU A 450 -26.06 -2.30 9.56
N ILE A 451 -24.87 -2.03 10.13
CA ILE A 451 -24.23 -0.70 10.05
C ILE A 451 -24.04 -0.26 8.59
N ARG A 452 -23.57 -1.18 7.73
CA ARG A 452 -23.39 -0.89 6.30
C ARG A 452 -24.72 -0.66 5.58
N ALA A 453 -25.76 -1.39 5.94
CA ALA A 453 -27.10 -1.22 5.39
C ALA A 453 -27.69 0.13 5.77
N GLU A 454 -27.59 0.53 7.05
CA GLU A 454 -28.14 1.80 7.52
C GLU A 454 -27.43 3.00 6.89
N ARG A 455 -26.09 2.93 6.74
CA ARG A 455 -25.32 3.95 5.99
C ARG A 455 -25.76 4.02 4.52
N ALA A 456 -26.09 2.88 3.91
CA ALA A 456 -26.59 2.85 2.53
C ALA A 456 -28.00 3.45 2.42
N ARG A 457 -28.88 3.19 3.40
CA ARG A 457 -30.22 3.80 3.49
C ARG A 457 -30.13 5.33 3.61
N LEU A 458 -29.23 5.84 4.47
CA LEU A 458 -28.98 7.29 4.57
C LEU A 458 -28.51 7.87 3.22
N ARG A 459 -27.54 7.23 2.55
CA ARG A 459 -27.03 7.69 1.24
C ARG A 459 -28.10 7.71 0.14
N LYS A 460 -29.12 6.86 0.24
CA LYS A 460 -30.26 6.83 -0.68
C LYS A 460 -31.40 7.77 -0.28
N GLY A 461 -31.30 8.44 0.87
CA GLY A 461 -32.38 9.28 1.42
C GLY A 461 -33.57 8.48 1.94
N GLU A 462 -33.40 7.19 2.24
CA GLU A 462 -34.46 6.32 2.78
C GLU A 462 -34.69 6.53 4.29
N ILE A 463 -33.73 7.15 4.99
CA ILE A 463 -33.80 7.57 6.39
C ILE A 463 -33.24 8.99 6.53
N THR A 464 -33.68 9.68 7.57
CA THR A 464 -33.17 11.00 7.95
C THR A 464 -31.79 10.90 8.61
N ARG A 465 -31.10 12.05 8.71
CA ARG A 465 -29.83 12.13 9.45
C ARG A 465 -30.02 11.80 10.93
N ASP A 466 -31.09 12.28 11.56
CA ASP A 466 -31.36 12.06 12.98
C ASP A 466 -31.64 10.58 13.30
N GLU A 467 -32.36 9.87 12.41
CA GLU A 467 -32.57 8.42 12.54
C GLU A 467 -31.26 7.65 12.45
N TYR A 468 -30.41 7.99 11.47
CA TYR A 468 -29.07 7.39 11.36
C TYR A 468 -28.22 7.70 12.58
N ASP A 469 -28.22 8.94 13.06
CA ASP A 469 -27.39 9.34 14.19
C ASP A 469 -27.85 8.67 15.49
N THR A 470 -29.16 8.47 15.66
CA THR A 470 -29.73 7.68 16.77
C THR A 470 -29.29 6.22 16.70
N PHE A 471 -29.31 5.62 15.51
CA PHE A 471 -28.81 4.26 15.30
C PHE A 471 -27.32 4.13 15.65
N ILE A 472 -26.48 5.06 15.17
CA ILE A 472 -25.04 5.04 15.47
C ILE A 472 -24.78 5.23 16.98
N LYS A 473 -25.49 6.15 17.64
CA LYS A 473 -25.40 6.33 19.10
C LYS A 473 -25.72 5.03 19.85
N ALA A 474 -26.71 4.27 19.41
CA ALA A 474 -27.03 2.97 20.02
C ALA A 474 -25.91 1.92 19.81
N GLN A 475 -25.24 1.93 18.64
CA GLN A 475 -24.07 1.06 18.41
C GLN A 475 -22.90 1.45 19.31
N ILE A 476 -22.66 2.76 19.49
CA ILE A 476 -21.64 3.28 20.41
C ILE A 476 -21.94 2.85 21.86
N ASP A 477 -23.17 3.06 22.34
CA ASP A 477 -23.60 2.65 23.69
C ASP A 477 -23.39 1.15 23.92
N ALA A 478 -23.78 0.31 22.95
CA ALA A 478 -23.57 -1.13 23.05
C ALA A 478 -22.08 -1.50 23.06
N CYS A 479 -21.26 -0.86 22.24
CA CYS A 479 -19.82 -1.10 22.19
C CYS A 479 -19.13 -0.72 23.50
N ILE A 480 -19.46 0.45 24.06
CA ILE A 480 -18.93 0.93 25.34
C ILE A 480 -19.29 -0.07 26.44
N LYS A 481 -20.56 -0.49 26.51
CA LYS A 481 -21.04 -1.44 27.53
C LYS A 481 -20.22 -2.73 27.52
N HIS A 482 -19.98 -3.34 26.35
CA HIS A 482 -19.19 -4.57 26.28
C HIS A 482 -17.73 -4.34 26.67
N GLN A 483 -17.13 -3.21 26.27
CA GLN A 483 -15.76 -2.88 26.64
C GLN A 483 -15.62 -2.70 28.17
N GLU A 484 -16.61 -2.10 28.83
CA GLU A 484 -16.67 -2.00 30.30
C GLU A 484 -16.87 -3.38 30.96
N GLU A 485 -17.77 -4.21 30.42
CA GLU A 485 -18.05 -5.56 30.93
C GLU A 485 -16.80 -6.46 30.95
N ILE A 486 -15.97 -6.40 29.89
CA ILE A 486 -14.70 -7.15 29.85
C ILE A 486 -13.60 -6.47 30.67
N GLY A 487 -13.72 -5.16 30.92
CA GLY A 487 -12.84 -4.37 31.78
C GLY A 487 -11.61 -3.82 31.06
N LEU A 488 -11.78 -3.25 29.87
CA LEU A 488 -10.75 -2.44 29.21
C LEU A 488 -10.49 -1.14 29.99
N ASP A 489 -9.24 -0.66 29.99
CA ASP A 489 -8.84 0.52 30.77
C ASP A 489 -9.12 1.83 30.02
N VAL A 490 -8.76 1.89 28.73
CA VAL A 490 -9.00 3.04 27.83
C VAL A 490 -9.86 2.60 26.65
N LEU A 491 -11.01 3.26 26.48
CA LEU A 491 -12.06 2.86 25.55
C LEU A 491 -12.00 3.60 24.22
N VAL A 492 -12.68 3.03 23.22
CA VAL A 492 -12.92 3.65 21.91
C VAL A 492 -14.41 3.58 21.57
N HIS A 493 -14.89 4.50 20.72
CA HIS A 493 -16.32 4.51 20.34
C HIS A 493 -16.66 3.53 19.21
N GLY A 494 -15.65 2.99 18.52
CA GLY A 494 -15.81 1.95 17.51
C GLY A 494 -16.02 2.43 16.07
N GLU A 495 -15.97 3.74 15.81
CA GLU A 495 -15.95 4.34 14.45
C GLU A 495 -17.10 3.87 13.52
N PHE A 496 -18.28 3.60 14.08
CA PHE A 496 -19.42 3.08 13.33
C PHE A 496 -19.93 4.06 12.26
N GLU A 497 -19.73 5.36 12.48
CA GLU A 497 -20.06 6.42 11.53
C GLU A 497 -19.15 6.41 10.29
N ARG A 498 -17.93 5.86 10.41
CA ARG A 498 -16.87 5.99 9.40
C ARG A 498 -16.86 4.82 8.43
N ASN A 499 -16.81 5.13 7.14
CA ASN A 499 -16.64 4.12 6.10
C ASN A 499 -15.18 3.81 5.79
N ASP A 500 -14.30 4.80 5.93
CA ASP A 500 -12.88 4.73 5.61
C ASP A 500 -12.17 5.89 6.31
N MET A 501 -10.95 5.67 6.80
CA MET A 501 -10.25 6.64 7.65
C MET A 501 -9.70 7.84 6.88
N VAL A 502 -9.65 7.80 5.55
CA VAL A 502 -9.25 8.98 4.74
C VAL A 502 -10.46 9.59 4.05
N GLU A 503 -11.36 8.76 3.51
CA GLU A 503 -12.59 9.25 2.87
C GLU A 503 -13.45 10.08 3.86
N TYR A 504 -13.55 9.65 5.12
CA TYR A 504 -14.35 10.35 6.14
C TYR A 504 -13.80 11.74 6.46
N PHE A 505 -12.47 11.89 6.55
CA PHE A 505 -11.85 13.19 6.79
C PHE A 505 -12.00 14.09 5.57
N GLY A 506 -11.64 13.60 4.39
CA GLY A 506 -11.76 14.39 3.16
C GLY A 506 -13.18 14.94 2.95
N GLN A 507 -14.24 14.20 3.32
CA GLN A 507 -15.63 14.65 3.18
C GLN A 507 -15.97 15.87 4.05
N ASN A 508 -15.13 16.19 5.03
CA ASN A 508 -15.25 17.33 5.94
C ASN A 508 -14.13 18.36 5.76
N LEU A 509 -13.28 18.19 4.74
CA LEU A 509 -12.23 19.12 4.36
C LEU A 509 -12.59 19.80 3.03
N ASN A 510 -12.35 21.11 2.95
CA ASN A 510 -12.33 21.80 1.67
C ASN A 510 -11.14 21.32 0.84
N GLY A 511 -11.22 21.46 -0.48
CA GLY A 511 -10.12 21.08 -1.39
C GLY A 511 -10.11 19.60 -1.81
N PHE A 512 -11.01 18.76 -1.29
CA PHE A 512 -11.12 17.34 -1.66
C PHE A 512 -12.24 17.06 -2.68
N LEU A 513 -12.02 16.07 -3.52
CA LEU A 513 -13.03 15.48 -4.42
C LEU A 513 -13.15 13.97 -4.21
N PHE A 514 -14.30 13.42 -4.59
CA PHE A 514 -14.64 12.01 -4.40
C PHE A 514 -15.14 11.37 -5.68
N THR A 515 -14.63 10.17 -5.94
CA THR A 515 -15.07 9.34 -7.05
C THR A 515 -16.17 8.38 -6.61
N LYS A 516 -16.91 7.85 -7.58
CA LYS A 516 -17.95 6.84 -7.39
C LYS A 516 -17.37 5.42 -7.50
N ASN A 517 -16.49 5.18 -8.47
CA ASN A 517 -16.07 3.86 -8.88
C ASN A 517 -14.54 3.71 -9.13
N ALA A 518 -13.75 4.70 -8.74
CA ALA A 518 -12.29 4.69 -8.89
C ALA A 518 -11.58 3.77 -7.87
N TRP A 519 -11.88 2.47 -7.91
CA TRP A 519 -11.31 1.47 -7.01
C TRP A 519 -9.91 1.01 -7.47
N VAL A 520 -9.00 0.85 -6.50
CA VAL A 520 -7.66 0.29 -6.68
C VAL A 520 -7.47 -0.89 -5.74
N GLN A 521 -6.83 -1.96 -6.20
CA GLN A 521 -6.56 -3.13 -5.37
C GLN A 521 -5.46 -2.81 -4.34
N SER A 522 -5.71 -3.12 -3.06
CA SER A 522 -4.72 -2.97 -2.00
C SER A 522 -4.13 -4.31 -1.57
N TYR A 523 -4.95 -5.33 -1.34
CA TYR A 523 -4.47 -6.71 -1.15
C TYR A 523 -5.58 -7.71 -1.41
N GLY A 524 -5.26 -8.87 -2.00
CA GLY A 524 -6.25 -9.90 -2.31
C GLY A 524 -7.47 -9.34 -3.00
N THR A 525 -8.66 -9.53 -2.43
CA THR A 525 -9.91 -8.95 -2.98
C THR A 525 -10.29 -7.60 -2.35
N ARG A 526 -9.51 -7.05 -1.41
CA ARG A 526 -9.78 -5.73 -0.82
C ARG A 526 -9.29 -4.63 -1.77
N CYS A 527 -10.19 -3.69 -2.04
CA CYS A 527 -9.90 -2.49 -2.79
C CYS A 527 -10.11 -1.25 -1.92
N VAL A 528 -9.37 -0.20 -2.22
CA VAL A 528 -9.54 1.15 -1.68
C VAL A 528 -10.05 2.07 -2.78
N LYS A 529 -10.67 3.19 -2.40
CA LYS A 529 -11.12 4.23 -3.32
C LYS A 529 -10.58 5.57 -2.79
N PRO A 530 -9.30 5.88 -3.07
CA PRO A 530 -8.64 7.08 -2.55
C PRO A 530 -9.40 8.34 -2.96
N PRO A 531 -9.58 9.32 -2.06
CA PRO A 531 -10.10 10.62 -2.45
C PRO A 531 -9.03 11.43 -3.19
N ILE A 532 -9.39 12.57 -3.77
CA ILE A 532 -8.50 13.38 -4.60
C ILE A 532 -8.26 14.71 -3.90
N VAL A 533 -6.98 15.07 -3.69
CA VAL A 533 -6.61 16.43 -3.29
C VAL A 533 -6.69 17.29 -4.56
N TRP A 534 -7.70 18.13 -4.65
CA TRP A 534 -7.97 18.96 -5.83
C TRP A 534 -7.37 20.36 -5.68
N GLY A 535 -7.66 21.03 -4.57
CA GLY A 535 -7.26 22.42 -4.28
C GLY A 535 -6.59 22.58 -2.93
N ASP A 536 -6.51 23.82 -2.43
CA ASP A 536 -5.98 24.10 -1.10
C ASP A 536 -6.92 23.57 -0.01
N VAL A 537 -6.34 22.99 1.04
CA VAL A 537 -7.07 22.24 2.07
C VAL A 537 -7.29 23.08 3.32
N SER A 538 -8.52 23.09 3.82
CA SER A 538 -8.90 23.67 5.10
C SER A 538 -10.04 22.89 5.75
N ARG A 539 -10.17 22.94 7.08
CA ARG A 539 -11.26 22.27 7.80
C ARG A 539 -12.58 23.00 7.57
N ALA A 540 -13.58 22.32 6.99
CA ALA A 540 -14.87 22.93 6.70
C ALA A 540 -15.77 23.03 7.94
N LYS A 541 -15.70 22.04 8.84
CA LYS A 541 -16.45 21.95 10.10
C LYS A 541 -15.79 20.91 11.03
N PRO A 542 -16.14 20.88 12.34
CA PRO A 542 -15.76 19.78 13.22
C PRO A 542 -16.13 18.42 12.64
N ILE A 543 -15.21 17.46 12.73
CA ILE A 543 -15.26 16.20 11.97
C ILE A 543 -15.73 15.03 12.85
N THR A 544 -15.18 14.95 14.06
CA THR A 544 -15.23 13.79 14.97
C THR A 544 -15.64 14.15 16.39
N VAL A 545 -15.64 15.46 16.72
CA VAL A 545 -15.98 15.98 18.05
C VAL A 545 -17.32 15.46 18.53
N GLU A 546 -18.38 15.54 17.71
CA GLU A 546 -19.74 15.11 18.11
C GLU A 546 -19.76 13.67 18.64
N TRP A 547 -19.16 12.73 17.91
CA TRP A 547 -19.15 11.31 18.26
C TRP A 547 -18.28 11.03 19.48
N SER A 548 -17.11 11.67 19.54
CA SER A 548 -16.15 11.47 20.64
C SER A 548 -16.72 12.03 21.95
N SER A 549 -17.32 13.22 21.90
CA SER A 549 -17.98 13.85 23.05
C SER A 549 -19.20 13.06 23.50
N TYR A 550 -20.01 12.57 22.55
CA TYR A 550 -21.11 11.67 22.89
C TYR A 550 -20.58 10.43 23.60
N ALA A 551 -19.61 9.72 23.02
CA ALA A 551 -19.05 8.50 23.59
C ALA A 551 -18.46 8.72 25.00
N GLN A 552 -17.67 9.79 25.21
CA GLN A 552 -17.14 10.14 26.52
C GLN A 552 -18.27 10.45 27.54
N SER A 553 -19.42 10.97 27.11
CA SER A 553 -20.56 11.22 28.01
C SER A 553 -21.29 9.96 28.48
N ARG A 554 -20.98 8.78 27.91
CA ARG A 554 -21.63 7.50 28.22
C ARG A 554 -20.84 6.64 29.20
N THR A 555 -19.63 7.06 29.58
CA THR A 555 -18.71 6.28 30.42
C THR A 555 -17.86 7.21 31.28
N ASP A 556 -17.49 6.73 32.47
CA ASP A 556 -16.49 7.40 33.33
C ASP A 556 -15.05 7.01 32.94
N HIS A 557 -14.88 5.98 32.10
CA HIS A 557 -13.58 5.60 31.55
C HIS A 557 -13.04 6.67 30.60
N VAL A 558 -11.72 6.64 30.38
CA VAL A 558 -11.07 7.49 29.38
C VAL A 558 -11.48 7.02 27.98
N MET A 559 -12.06 7.92 27.19
CA MET A 559 -12.40 7.69 25.78
C MET A 559 -11.33 8.28 24.86
N LYS A 560 -10.91 7.53 23.84
CA LYS A 560 -10.03 8.05 22.78
C LYS A 560 -10.82 8.86 21.74
N GLY A 561 -10.34 10.07 21.44
CA GLY A 561 -10.65 10.76 20.18
C GLY A 561 -9.83 10.16 19.05
N MET A 562 -10.42 9.93 17.88
CA MET A 562 -9.77 9.16 16.80
C MET A 562 -9.60 9.99 15.53
N LEU A 563 -8.37 10.22 15.11
CA LEU A 563 -8.02 11.03 13.94
C LEU A 563 -7.06 10.28 13.01
N THR A 564 -7.09 10.65 11.73
CA THR A 564 -6.05 10.25 10.78
C THR A 564 -5.09 11.43 10.59
N GLY A 565 -3.80 11.14 10.65
CA GLY A 565 -2.75 12.13 10.54
C GLY A 565 -2.61 12.69 9.11
N PRO A 566 -2.01 13.89 8.99
CA PRO A 566 -1.91 14.61 7.73
C PRO A 566 -1.10 13.86 6.66
N VAL A 567 -0.04 13.15 7.05
CA VAL A 567 0.80 12.40 6.10
C VAL A 567 0.02 11.23 5.52
N THR A 568 -0.76 10.53 6.34
CA THR A 568 -1.65 9.44 5.90
C THR A 568 -2.80 9.93 5.05
N ILE A 569 -3.45 11.04 5.42
CA ILE A 569 -4.49 11.63 4.58
C ILE A 569 -3.94 11.95 3.19
N LEU A 570 -2.73 12.52 3.09
CA LEU A 570 -2.11 12.79 1.80
C LEU A 570 -1.77 11.51 1.03
N ASN A 571 -1.01 10.60 1.66
CA ASN A 571 -0.42 9.43 1.01
C ASN A 571 -1.46 8.39 0.55
N TRP A 572 -2.63 8.36 1.18
CA TRP A 572 -3.77 7.53 0.79
C TRP A 572 -4.87 8.29 0.05
N SER A 573 -4.54 9.50 -0.42
CA SER A 573 -5.28 10.25 -1.42
C SER A 573 -4.52 10.24 -2.76
N TRP A 574 -5.13 10.79 -3.80
CA TRP A 574 -4.43 11.21 -5.00
C TRP A 574 -3.88 12.63 -4.78
N PRO A 575 -2.57 12.80 -4.51
CA PRO A 575 -1.99 14.10 -4.24
C PRO A 575 -1.93 14.95 -5.50
N ARG A 576 -1.94 16.27 -5.32
CA ARG A 576 -1.72 17.26 -6.39
C ARG A 576 -0.30 17.17 -6.94
N GLU A 577 -0.16 17.36 -8.25
CA GLU A 577 1.14 17.43 -8.94
C GLU A 577 1.62 18.88 -9.19
N ASP A 578 0.80 19.89 -8.90
CA ASP A 578 1.13 21.31 -9.12
C ASP A 578 1.85 21.99 -7.94
N ILE A 579 1.85 21.35 -6.76
CA ILE A 579 2.55 21.81 -5.54
C ILE A 579 3.21 20.64 -4.84
N THR A 580 4.15 20.90 -3.92
CA THR A 580 4.89 19.82 -3.24
C THR A 580 4.02 19.03 -2.25
N HIS A 581 4.43 17.81 -1.92
CA HIS A 581 3.78 17.03 -0.85
C HIS A 581 3.91 17.70 0.52
N GLU A 582 5.04 18.36 0.79
CA GLU A 582 5.26 19.16 2.00
C GLU A 582 4.17 20.23 2.16
N GLN A 583 3.96 21.07 1.13
CA GLN A 583 2.95 22.12 1.15
C GLN A 583 1.54 21.57 1.37
N GLN A 584 1.18 20.44 0.73
CA GLN A 584 -0.12 19.80 0.93
C GLN A 584 -0.29 19.26 2.36
N THR A 585 0.78 18.69 2.92
CA THR A 585 0.77 18.12 4.27
C THR A 585 0.66 19.21 5.34
N GLU A 586 1.31 20.37 5.16
CA GLU A 586 1.15 21.52 6.06
C GLU A 586 -0.30 22.03 6.13
N GLN A 587 -0.98 22.11 4.97
CA GLN A 587 -2.39 22.48 4.90
C GLN A 587 -3.27 21.48 5.67
N LEU A 588 -3.02 20.19 5.46
CA LEU A 588 -3.70 19.10 6.19
C LEU A 588 -3.42 19.16 7.69
N ALA A 589 -2.16 19.38 8.08
CA ALA A 589 -1.75 19.43 9.48
C ALA A 589 -2.45 20.56 10.23
N LEU A 590 -2.56 21.75 9.64
CA LEU A 590 -3.35 22.86 10.20
C LEU A 590 -4.84 22.52 10.33
N ALA A 591 -5.43 21.85 9.33
CA ALA A 591 -6.82 21.45 9.37
C ALA A 591 -7.10 20.42 10.48
N ILE A 592 -6.21 19.43 10.66
CA ILE A 592 -6.34 18.43 11.72
C ILE A 592 -5.97 19.00 13.10
N ARG A 593 -5.05 19.97 13.18
CA ARG A 593 -4.74 20.70 14.42
C ARG A 593 -5.99 21.35 15.01
N ASP A 594 -6.81 21.98 14.17
CA ASP A 594 -8.06 22.60 14.61
C ASP A 594 -9.03 21.55 15.19
N GLU A 595 -9.05 20.33 14.63
CA GLU A 595 -9.87 19.22 15.13
C GLU A 595 -9.35 18.66 16.47
N VAL A 596 -8.04 18.53 16.63
CA VAL A 596 -7.40 18.12 17.89
C VAL A 596 -7.74 19.09 19.02
N LEU A 597 -7.63 20.39 18.76
CA LEU A 597 -7.92 21.41 19.76
C LEU A 597 -9.40 21.43 20.15
N ASP A 598 -10.31 21.19 19.21
CA ASP A 598 -11.73 21.07 19.51
C ASP A 598 -12.07 19.79 20.31
N LEU A 599 -11.41 18.66 20.02
CA LEU A 599 -11.56 17.44 20.82
C LEU A 599 -11.10 17.65 22.26
N GLU A 600 -9.93 18.28 22.47
CA GLU A 600 -9.44 18.62 23.80
C GLU A 600 -10.41 19.57 24.53
N ALA A 601 -10.90 20.60 23.84
CA ALA A 601 -11.87 21.55 24.40
C ALA A 601 -13.19 20.87 24.80
N ALA A 602 -13.56 19.78 24.12
CA ALA A 602 -14.73 18.97 24.42
C ALA A 602 -14.50 17.91 25.52
N GLY A 603 -13.34 17.92 26.18
CA GLY A 603 -13.04 17.06 27.34
C GLY A 603 -12.41 15.72 26.99
N ILE A 604 -12.01 15.49 25.73
CA ILE A 604 -11.32 14.28 25.32
C ILE A 604 -9.86 14.36 25.77
N ARG A 605 -9.47 13.47 26.70
CA ARG A 605 -8.14 13.48 27.34
C ARG A 605 -7.09 12.65 26.62
N VAL A 606 -7.51 11.69 25.78
CA VAL A 606 -6.62 10.88 24.96
C VAL A 606 -7.04 11.05 23.50
N ILE A 607 -6.13 11.50 22.65
CA ILE A 607 -6.40 11.73 21.22
C ILE A 607 -5.39 10.91 20.42
N GLN A 608 -5.90 9.98 19.63
CA GLN A 608 -5.09 9.15 18.74
C GLN A 608 -5.08 9.75 17.34
N ILE A 609 -3.89 9.92 16.77
CA ILE A 609 -3.66 10.45 15.43
C ILE A 609 -2.86 9.39 14.65
N ASP A 610 -3.52 8.66 13.77
CA ASP A 610 -2.92 7.51 13.09
C ASP A 610 -2.08 7.94 11.88
N GLU A 611 -0.81 7.50 11.84
CA GLU A 611 0.11 7.74 10.73
C GLU A 611 0.57 6.45 10.03
N ALA A 612 -0.41 5.61 9.66
CA ALA A 612 -0.17 4.32 9.03
C ALA A 612 0.56 4.39 7.68
N ALA A 613 0.55 5.53 6.99
CA ALA A 613 1.24 5.69 5.70
C ALA A 613 2.57 6.46 5.79
N LEU A 614 3.08 6.77 6.99
CA LEU A 614 4.37 7.44 7.14
C LEU A 614 5.48 6.64 6.46
N ARG A 615 5.61 5.35 6.77
CA ARG A 615 6.64 4.50 6.19
C ARG A 615 6.34 4.05 4.76
N GLU A 616 5.07 4.02 4.37
CA GLU A 616 4.62 3.57 3.04
C GLU A 616 5.19 4.42 1.91
N LYS A 617 5.27 5.74 2.08
CA LYS A 617 5.83 6.65 1.07
C LYS A 617 7.25 7.11 1.38
N LEU A 618 7.91 6.49 2.36
CA LEU A 618 9.33 6.72 2.60
C LEU A 618 10.11 6.37 1.32
N PRO A 619 10.98 7.27 0.80
CA PRO A 619 11.77 7.00 -0.40
C PRO A 619 12.50 5.66 -0.32
N LEU A 620 12.67 4.96 -1.44
CA LEU A 620 13.27 3.62 -1.44
C LEU A 620 14.77 3.61 -1.11
N ARG A 621 15.45 4.75 -1.28
CA ARG A 621 16.86 4.92 -0.95
C ARG A 621 17.04 5.76 0.31
N LYS A 622 17.91 5.30 1.20
CA LYS A 622 18.21 5.95 2.49
C LYS A 622 18.73 7.38 2.32
N SER A 623 19.49 7.62 1.25
CA SER A 623 20.02 8.96 0.90
C SER A 623 18.92 10.02 0.67
N ASP A 624 17.69 9.59 0.39
CA ASP A 624 16.57 10.47 0.09
C ASP A 624 15.61 10.66 1.27
N TRP A 625 15.75 9.90 2.37
CA TRP A 625 14.76 9.88 3.46
C TRP A 625 14.53 11.26 4.08
N HIS A 626 15.59 11.89 4.57
CA HIS A 626 15.52 13.21 5.19
C HIS A 626 15.28 14.30 4.14
N LYS A 627 16.10 14.30 3.08
CA LYS A 627 16.07 15.32 2.02
C LYS A 627 14.71 15.43 1.31
N LYS A 628 14.01 14.32 1.09
CA LYS A 628 12.77 14.29 0.30
C LYS A 628 11.51 14.07 1.13
N TYR A 629 11.59 13.60 2.38
CA TYR A 629 10.40 13.11 3.09
C TYR A 629 10.35 13.39 4.61
N LEU A 630 11.21 12.76 5.41
CA LEU A 630 11.10 12.79 6.88
C LEU A 630 11.27 14.19 7.48
N ASP A 631 12.09 15.06 6.84
CA ASP A 631 12.36 16.40 7.35
C ASP A 631 11.13 17.31 7.32
N TRP A 632 10.11 17.00 6.53
CA TRP A 632 8.82 17.70 6.55
C TRP A 632 7.68 16.86 7.14
N ALA A 633 7.70 15.53 6.95
CA ALA A 633 6.62 14.65 7.42
C ALA A 633 6.54 14.60 8.96
N ILE A 634 7.70 14.50 9.65
CA ILE A 634 7.76 14.43 11.11
C ILE A 634 7.33 15.77 11.76
N PRO A 635 7.84 16.95 11.33
CA PRO A 635 7.28 18.22 11.80
C PRO A 635 5.78 18.36 11.50
N ALA A 636 5.30 17.98 10.31
CA ALA A 636 3.89 18.12 10.00
C ALA A 636 2.98 17.33 10.95
N PHE A 637 3.38 16.12 11.37
CA PHE A 637 2.67 15.40 12.43
C PHE A 637 2.70 16.16 13.76
N ARG A 638 3.87 16.67 14.18
CA ARG A 638 3.99 17.46 15.42
C ARG A 638 3.12 18.71 15.41
N LEU A 639 3.00 19.38 14.26
CA LEU A 639 2.18 20.57 14.11
C LEU A 639 0.72 20.33 14.51
N VAL A 640 0.22 19.12 14.28
CA VAL A 640 -1.16 18.71 14.59
C VAL A 640 -1.44 18.76 16.09
N HIS A 641 -0.48 18.36 16.93
CA HIS A 641 -0.73 18.12 18.35
C HIS A 641 0.02 19.04 19.30
N SER A 642 1.05 19.76 18.85
CA SER A 642 1.95 20.50 19.75
C SER A 642 1.29 21.56 20.65
N ALA A 643 0.08 22.01 20.30
CA ALA A 643 -0.68 23.01 21.06
C ALA A 643 -1.59 22.46 22.17
N VAL A 644 -1.70 21.14 22.35
CA VAL A 644 -2.53 20.55 23.42
C VAL A 644 -1.91 20.77 24.81
N LYS A 645 -2.72 20.71 25.85
CA LYS A 645 -2.29 20.77 27.26
C LYS A 645 -1.41 19.59 27.63
N PRO A 646 -0.43 19.75 28.53
CA PRO A 646 0.48 18.68 28.97
C PRO A 646 -0.21 17.38 29.41
N THR A 647 -1.38 17.49 30.04
CA THR A 647 -2.19 16.40 30.59
C THR A 647 -2.98 15.62 29.55
N THR A 648 -3.15 16.15 28.34
CA THR A 648 -3.74 15.41 27.21
C THR A 648 -2.71 14.41 26.71
N GLN A 649 -3.11 13.19 26.37
CA GLN A 649 -2.19 12.18 25.86
C GLN A 649 -2.40 12.01 24.35
N ILE A 650 -1.31 12.14 23.59
CA ILE A 650 -1.31 11.90 22.15
C ILE A 650 -0.90 10.46 21.88
N HIS A 651 -1.82 9.70 21.30
CA HIS A 651 -1.55 8.36 20.81
C HIS A 651 -1.28 8.42 19.32
N THR A 652 -0.47 7.51 18.81
CA THR A 652 -0.39 7.25 17.37
C THR A 652 -0.38 5.75 17.11
N HIS A 653 -0.80 5.38 15.92
CA HIS A 653 -0.81 4.01 15.48
C HIS A 653 -0.18 3.90 14.11
N MET A 654 0.62 2.84 13.92
CA MET A 654 1.23 2.50 12.65
C MET A 654 1.07 1.01 12.37
N CYS A 655 0.26 0.66 11.37
CA CYS A 655 0.16 -0.72 10.86
C CYS A 655 1.24 -0.96 9.76
N TYR A 656 1.62 -2.22 9.54
CA TYR A 656 2.33 -2.72 8.36
C TYR A 656 3.72 -2.16 8.01
N SER A 657 4.65 -1.97 8.94
CA SER A 657 6.02 -1.68 8.49
C SER A 657 7.15 -2.17 9.37
N GLU A 658 8.25 -2.48 8.70
CA GLU A 658 9.57 -2.59 9.32
C GLU A 658 10.05 -1.17 9.64
N PHE A 659 9.86 -0.78 10.90
CA PHE A 659 10.17 0.56 11.41
C PHE A 659 11.60 0.69 11.94
N ASN A 660 12.35 -0.40 12.03
CA ASN A 660 13.66 -0.48 12.67
C ASN A 660 14.62 0.63 12.19
N ASP A 661 14.65 0.87 10.88
CA ASP A 661 15.57 1.83 10.27
C ASP A 661 15.19 3.31 10.51
N ILE A 662 13.96 3.59 10.97
CA ILE A 662 13.45 4.95 11.22
C ILE A 662 12.92 5.11 12.65
N ILE A 663 13.28 4.23 13.58
CA ILE A 663 12.70 4.22 14.93
C ILE A 663 12.96 5.52 15.68
N ARG A 664 14.11 6.16 15.44
CA ARG A 664 14.44 7.49 16.01
C ARG A 664 13.56 8.60 15.44
N ASP A 665 13.23 8.53 14.16
CA ASP A 665 12.33 9.49 13.51
C ASP A 665 10.91 9.35 14.03
N ILE A 666 10.47 8.12 14.27
CA ILE A 666 9.18 7.83 14.92
C ILE A 666 9.17 8.40 16.33
N ASP A 667 10.23 8.22 17.11
CA ASP A 667 10.32 8.82 18.45
C ASP A 667 10.29 10.36 18.38
N ALA A 668 10.87 10.94 17.33
CA ALA A 668 10.88 12.38 17.07
C ALA A 668 9.51 12.95 16.66
N MET A 669 8.49 12.12 16.40
CA MET A 669 7.10 12.56 16.23
C MET A 669 6.49 13.12 17.51
N ASP A 670 7.10 12.84 18.67
CA ASP A 670 6.71 13.34 19.98
C ASP A 670 5.27 12.99 20.38
N ALA A 671 4.78 11.82 19.94
CA ALA A 671 3.63 11.18 20.55
C ALA A 671 3.96 10.72 21.98
N ASP A 672 2.95 10.55 22.82
CA ASP A 672 3.14 10.07 24.18
C ASP A 672 3.05 8.53 24.24
N VAL A 673 2.18 7.94 23.40
CA VAL A 673 2.01 6.49 23.25
C VAL A 673 1.96 6.12 21.76
N ILE A 674 2.61 5.04 21.38
CA ILE A 674 2.52 4.45 20.04
C ILE A 674 2.06 3.00 20.12
N SER A 675 1.22 2.56 19.18
CA SER A 675 0.87 1.15 19.01
C SER A 675 1.42 0.62 17.69
N PHE A 676 2.06 -0.55 17.73
CA PHE A 676 2.69 -1.21 16.59
C PHE A 676 2.01 -2.54 16.27
N GLU A 677 1.89 -2.86 14.99
CA GLU A 677 1.61 -4.24 14.56
C GLU A 677 2.83 -5.12 14.84
N ALA A 678 2.67 -6.16 15.67
CA ALA A 678 3.78 -6.98 16.13
C ALA A 678 3.45 -8.48 16.19
N SER A 679 2.19 -8.91 16.15
CA SER A 679 1.87 -10.33 16.34
C SER A 679 2.29 -11.23 15.17
N ARG A 680 2.43 -10.65 13.98
CA ARG A 680 2.90 -11.31 12.74
C ARG A 680 4.41 -11.21 12.50
N GLY A 681 5.13 -10.38 13.26
CA GLY A 681 6.58 -10.18 13.13
C GLY A 681 7.29 -10.61 14.42
N ASP A 682 8.54 -11.06 14.34
CA ASP A 682 9.24 -11.71 15.47
C ASP A 682 9.70 -10.79 16.61
N LEU A 683 8.88 -9.80 16.98
CA LEU A 683 9.19 -8.79 18.01
C LEU A 683 10.55 -8.07 17.77
N VAL A 684 11.09 -8.11 16.54
CA VAL A 684 12.36 -7.46 16.16
C VAL A 684 12.29 -5.95 16.35
N VAL A 685 11.09 -5.37 16.20
CA VAL A 685 10.85 -3.96 16.49
C VAL A 685 11.17 -3.59 17.94
N LEU A 686 11.04 -4.53 18.88
CA LEU A 686 11.36 -4.28 20.30
C LEU A 686 12.86 -4.13 20.52
N ASP A 687 13.70 -4.84 19.75
CA ASP A 687 15.16 -4.69 19.83
C ASP A 687 15.55 -3.29 19.33
N ALA A 688 14.95 -2.83 18.23
CA ALA A 688 15.17 -1.47 17.72
C ALA A 688 14.71 -0.38 18.72
N ILE A 689 13.58 -0.59 19.40
CA ILE A 689 13.06 0.31 20.46
C ILE A 689 14.06 0.38 21.63
N HIS A 690 14.54 -0.76 22.10
CA HIS A 690 15.51 -0.85 23.18
C HIS A 690 16.81 -0.11 22.81
N ASP A 691 17.38 -0.42 21.65
CA ASP A 691 18.65 0.13 21.18
C ASP A 691 18.58 1.63 20.86
N ALA A 692 17.40 2.14 20.51
CA ALA A 692 17.17 3.55 20.26
C ALA A 692 16.94 4.39 21.54
N HIS A 693 16.87 3.76 22.72
CA HIS A 693 16.47 4.41 23.97
C HIS A 693 15.12 5.14 23.86
N PHE A 694 14.17 4.52 23.18
CA PHE A 694 12.87 5.08 22.82
C PHE A 694 12.14 5.68 24.04
N GLU A 695 11.80 6.97 23.97
CA GLU A 695 11.15 7.69 25.07
C GLU A 695 9.63 7.48 25.09
N THR A 696 9.01 7.27 23.93
CA THR A 696 7.56 7.05 23.78
C THR A 696 7.12 5.75 24.45
N GLU A 697 5.95 5.74 25.10
CA GLU A 697 5.36 4.49 25.60
C GLU A 697 4.85 3.65 24.42
N ALA A 698 4.92 2.32 24.49
CA ALA A 698 4.62 1.46 23.34
C ALA A 698 3.61 0.36 23.65
N GLY A 699 2.76 0.07 22.66
CA GLY A 699 1.82 -1.03 22.66
C GLY A 699 2.06 -1.98 21.46
N PRO A 700 3.01 -2.92 21.57
CA PRO A 700 3.21 -3.95 20.56
C PRO A 700 2.00 -4.88 20.54
N GLY A 701 1.38 -5.06 19.38
CA GLY A 701 0.15 -5.84 19.24
C GLY A 701 0.32 -7.30 19.66
N VAL A 702 -0.58 -7.77 20.52
CA VAL A 702 -0.47 -9.11 21.13
C VAL A 702 -1.18 -10.21 20.35
N TYR A 703 -1.99 -9.87 19.34
CA TYR A 703 -2.60 -10.85 18.44
C TYR A 703 -2.96 -10.29 17.05
N ASP A 704 -3.06 -11.21 16.08
CA ASP A 704 -3.28 -10.93 14.66
C ASP A 704 -4.76 -10.68 14.38
N ILE A 705 -5.09 -9.43 14.10
CA ILE A 705 -6.47 -9.05 13.77
C ILE A 705 -6.88 -9.41 12.36
N HIS A 706 -6.00 -9.89 11.46
CA HIS A 706 -6.34 -10.20 10.06
C HIS A 706 -6.74 -11.66 9.83
N SER A 707 -6.49 -12.53 10.82
CA SER A 707 -6.99 -13.89 10.87
C SER A 707 -8.34 -13.94 11.59
N PRO A 708 -9.29 -14.81 11.19
CA PRO A 708 -10.49 -15.09 11.98
C PRO A 708 -10.20 -16.00 13.19
N ARG A 709 -8.95 -16.49 13.37
CA ARG A 709 -8.53 -17.34 14.48
C ARG A 709 -8.61 -16.56 15.81
N ILE A 710 -9.19 -17.18 16.84
CA ILE A 710 -9.24 -16.63 18.19
C ILE A 710 -8.00 -17.14 18.96
N PRO A 711 -7.08 -16.27 19.41
CA PRO A 711 -5.95 -16.68 20.26
C PRO A 711 -6.44 -17.07 21.66
N SER A 712 -5.77 -18.02 22.30
CA SER A 712 -5.99 -18.37 23.71
C SER A 712 -5.38 -17.34 24.66
N GLU A 713 -5.87 -17.31 25.91
CA GLU A 713 -5.30 -16.48 26.98
C GLU A 713 -3.80 -16.75 27.20
N ALA A 714 -3.40 -18.02 27.22
CA ALA A 714 -2.00 -18.41 27.40
C ALA A 714 -1.09 -17.89 26.27
N GLU A 715 -1.54 -17.94 25.01
CA GLU A 715 -0.79 -17.37 23.89
C GLU A 715 -0.57 -15.85 24.06
N ILE A 716 -1.55 -15.14 24.63
CA ILE A 716 -1.44 -13.71 24.88
C ILE A 716 -0.53 -13.45 26.10
N GLU A 717 -0.65 -14.20 27.20
CA GLU A 717 0.25 -14.08 28.35
C GLU A 717 1.72 -14.27 27.94
N ASP A 718 2.01 -15.33 27.19
CA ASP A 718 3.37 -15.61 26.69
C ASP A 718 3.89 -14.44 25.86
N ARG A 719 3.03 -13.85 25.02
CA ARG A 719 3.39 -12.69 24.22
C ARG A 719 3.68 -11.45 25.07
N ILE A 720 2.90 -11.22 26.13
CA ILE A 720 3.13 -10.11 27.06
C ILE A 720 4.49 -10.29 27.77
N TYR A 721 4.82 -11.50 28.21
CA TYR A 721 6.14 -11.75 28.84
C TYR A 721 7.31 -11.48 27.88
N GLN A 722 7.20 -11.92 26.64
CA GLN A 722 8.22 -11.63 25.62
C GLN A 722 8.42 -10.13 25.39
N ILE A 723 7.35 -9.32 25.50
CA ILE A 723 7.44 -7.86 25.42
C ILE A 723 8.17 -7.31 26.66
N LEU A 724 7.80 -7.79 27.85
CA LEU A 724 8.38 -7.34 29.13
C LEU A 724 9.86 -7.71 29.29
N ASP A 725 10.33 -8.76 28.62
CA ASP A 725 11.75 -9.11 28.57
C ASP A 725 12.59 -8.03 27.87
N LYS A 726 11.97 -7.19 27.02
CA LYS A 726 12.66 -6.18 26.20
C LYS A 726 12.27 -4.74 26.55
N MET A 727 11.17 -4.53 27.28
CA MET A 727 10.64 -3.20 27.60
C MET A 727 10.25 -3.06 29.07
N ASP A 728 10.50 -1.88 29.65
CA ASP A 728 10.03 -1.54 30.99
C ASP A 728 8.50 -1.61 31.06
N ALA A 729 7.96 -2.38 32.01
CA ALA A 729 6.52 -2.52 32.24
C ALA A 729 5.80 -1.17 32.39
N ALA A 730 6.49 -0.14 32.91
CA ALA A 730 5.94 1.21 33.05
C ALA A 730 5.74 1.94 31.71
N LYS A 731 6.26 1.40 30.60
CA LYS A 731 6.11 1.95 29.24
C LYS A 731 5.25 1.08 28.33
N VAL A 732 4.75 -0.07 28.80
CA VAL A 732 4.05 -1.05 27.97
C VAL A 732 2.53 -0.88 28.07
N TRP A 733 1.88 -0.85 26.90
CA TRP A 733 0.44 -0.90 26.70
C TRP A 733 0.04 -2.24 26.08
N ILE A 734 -1.17 -2.73 26.39
CA ILE A 734 -1.69 -4.00 25.84
C ILE A 734 -2.84 -3.71 24.86
N ASN A 735 -2.64 -4.08 23.60
CA ASN A 735 -3.61 -3.85 22.52
C ASN A 735 -3.51 -4.93 21.41
N PRO A 736 -4.53 -5.07 20.56
CA PRO A 736 -4.42 -5.80 19.29
C PRO A 736 -3.47 -5.12 18.29
N ASP A 737 -3.13 -5.83 17.21
CA ASP A 737 -2.25 -5.33 16.14
C ASP A 737 -2.74 -4.08 15.39
N CYS A 738 -4.03 -3.96 15.11
CA CYS A 738 -4.63 -2.88 14.31
C CYS A 738 -6.15 -2.84 14.62
N GLY A 739 -6.95 -2.03 13.91
CA GLY A 739 -8.40 -1.92 14.14
C GLY A 739 -9.22 -3.17 13.80
N LEU A 740 -10.37 -3.37 14.46
CA LEU A 740 -11.18 -4.61 14.41
C LEU A 740 -12.29 -4.60 13.34
N LYS A 741 -12.37 -3.55 12.51
CA LYS A 741 -13.38 -3.35 11.46
C LYS A 741 -13.63 -4.55 10.53
N THR A 742 -12.59 -5.31 10.20
CA THR A 742 -12.67 -6.40 9.21
C THR A 742 -13.07 -7.75 9.82
N ARG A 743 -13.17 -7.83 11.15
CA ARG A 743 -13.61 -9.00 11.89
C ARG A 743 -15.13 -8.97 12.14
N GLY A 744 -15.68 -10.11 12.53
CA GLY A 744 -17.00 -10.28 13.09
C GLY A 744 -16.98 -10.30 14.62
N ASN A 745 -18.15 -10.09 15.22
CA ASN A 745 -18.29 -10.09 16.68
C ASN A 745 -17.94 -11.45 17.31
N ALA A 746 -18.12 -12.55 16.57
CA ALA A 746 -17.90 -13.91 17.07
C ALA A 746 -16.42 -14.20 17.36
N GLU A 747 -15.50 -13.56 16.62
CA GLU A 747 -14.07 -13.64 16.90
C GLU A 747 -13.55 -12.43 17.69
N THR A 748 -14.15 -11.24 17.54
CA THR A 748 -13.66 -10.02 18.22
C THR A 748 -13.78 -10.08 19.73
N TRP A 749 -14.97 -10.38 20.26
CA TRP A 749 -15.19 -10.29 21.71
C TRP A 749 -14.40 -11.35 22.50
N PRO A 750 -14.40 -12.64 22.11
CA PRO A 750 -13.59 -13.63 22.83
C PRO A 750 -12.09 -13.30 22.82
N SER A 751 -11.56 -12.78 21.70
CA SER A 751 -10.14 -12.38 21.62
C SER A 751 -9.81 -11.23 22.59
N LEU A 752 -10.73 -10.27 22.76
CA LEU A 752 -10.54 -9.15 23.69
C LEU A 752 -10.72 -9.58 25.16
N GLU A 753 -11.63 -10.51 25.43
CA GLU A 753 -11.79 -11.12 26.76
C GLU A 753 -10.49 -11.80 27.20
N HIS A 754 -9.89 -12.63 26.33
CA HIS A 754 -8.60 -13.27 26.60
C HIS A 754 -7.47 -12.24 26.77
N LEU A 755 -7.47 -11.16 25.97
CA LEU A 755 -6.47 -10.08 26.10
C LEU A 755 -6.52 -9.41 27.47
N VAL A 756 -7.72 -9.06 27.93
CA VAL A 756 -7.89 -8.40 29.24
C VAL A 756 -7.60 -9.36 30.38
N ALA A 757 -7.98 -10.64 30.27
CA ALA A 757 -7.67 -11.67 31.26
C ALA A 757 -6.15 -11.85 31.43
N ALA A 758 -5.43 -12.02 30.31
CA ALA A 758 -3.97 -12.14 30.30
C ALA A 758 -3.28 -10.91 30.93
N ALA A 759 -3.71 -9.69 30.56
CA ALA A 759 -3.15 -8.47 31.14
C ALA A 759 -3.36 -8.40 32.67
N LYS A 760 -4.54 -8.79 33.17
CA LYS A 760 -4.83 -8.85 34.62
C LYS A 760 -3.95 -9.89 35.32
N ALA A 761 -3.76 -11.07 34.71
CA ALA A 761 -2.92 -12.13 35.26
C ALA A 761 -1.45 -11.70 35.37
N VAL A 762 -0.91 -11.04 34.34
CA VAL A 762 0.46 -10.52 34.35
C VAL A 762 0.62 -9.39 35.36
N ARG A 763 -0.32 -8.44 35.43
CA ARG A 763 -0.30 -7.35 36.45
C ARG A 763 -0.25 -7.89 37.88
N ALA A 764 -1.02 -8.94 38.18
CA ALA A 764 -1.03 -9.53 39.51
C ALA A 764 0.36 -10.07 39.90
N LYS A 765 1.04 -10.75 38.97
CA LYS A 765 2.40 -11.28 39.18
C LYS A 765 3.47 -10.19 39.28
N LEU A 766 3.30 -9.04 38.62
CA LEU A 766 4.23 -7.90 38.73
C LEU A 766 4.08 -7.11 40.05
N ALA A 767 2.97 -7.30 40.76
CA ALA A 767 2.71 -6.66 42.05
C ALA A 767 3.19 -7.51 43.25
N GLU A 768 3.56 -8.78 43.01
CA GLU A 768 4.25 -9.68 43.95
C GLU A 768 5.75 -9.37 43.99
#